data_AF-A9WHT2-F1
#
_entry.id   AF-A9WHT2-F1
#
_cell.length_a   1.000
_cell.length_b   1.000
_cell.length_c   1.000
_cell.angle_alpha   90.00
_cell.angle_beta   90.00
_cell.angle_gamma   90.00
#
_symmetry.space_group_name_H-M   'P 1'
#
loop_
_entity.id
_entity.type
_entity.pdbx_description
1 polymer ?
#
loop_
_entity_poly.entity_id
_entity_poly.type
_entity_poly.pdbx_seq_one_letter_code
_entity_poly.pdbx_strand_id
1 'polypeptide(L)'
;MKSTRLPAHLEQARQEIEQIAREYGLDFFPIIYEVLDYRTLYETAAFGGFPTRYPHWRFGMEYDQLLKGHVWAGSTIYEMVINNNPAYAYLLEGNEDVTQKMVMAHVTGHVDFFKNNMWFAHTNRKMLDTMANHAARIQRIIDRIGYDPVEEFIDTCLSLENLIDYHAPYIRRPEAVTPRPIVNEEEPPVVEGLPVEREYMRDYINPPEFLEAQRRKLEEERARQRRFPENPQRDVLLFLMNFAPLESWQHTVLEIIRDEAYYFAPQGMTKILNEGWACLHGDSLIVTDHGLVPMREVVNHRQRLQVSDGERQQTVYDWNRFADYPTVTMRTRAGFTLTGSHNHRIMLADGTWRRLDELQIGDRVRIAGGTELWATEPALLRCRRPLPRVLVTAGAPAATTSSPHRRGYRRAAAVVVDEKLAAAIGRRCVTHADQQALDAIRRSPRPQVVAFLRAFCQGAGQSVASGLTLTCADADLATTVQLLLTNLGVLAHRTDTTVRIDNGDDLERAYTTLATPTGWTDEVVALEHGTADVYDISVTATHRYAAQGFINHNSYWHSTIMTQRVASAAEIVSFADLHSGVVATGGGRLNPYKLGLELLRDIEDRWNKGKFGKEYEECDDIALKRSWDKQLGLGRQKIFEVRRLYNDVTFIDEFLTPEFVMEQKLFTFRYNRDTDLYEIASREFKEIKEKLLFRLTNFGQPVIFVEDGNYGNRGELYLRHRHEGVDLKMDYARETMRNLYKIWTRPVHLETVIEDKRRLLSFDGRDFSERRLD
;
A
#
# COMPACT_ATOMS: atom_id res chain seq x y z
N MET A 1 -24.18 27.00 -3.20
CA MET A 1 -23.07 27.00 -4.18
C MET A 1 -23.38 27.92 -5.37
N LYS A 2 -22.36 28.30 -6.16
CA LYS A 2 -22.57 28.74 -7.55
C LYS A 2 -22.92 27.52 -8.42
N SER A 3 -23.60 27.72 -9.55
CA SER A 3 -23.81 26.65 -10.54
C SER A 3 -22.57 26.50 -11.43
N THR A 4 -21.53 25.87 -10.91
CA THR A 4 -20.31 25.50 -11.65
C THR A 4 -20.61 24.32 -12.57
N ARG A 5 -21.15 24.60 -13.75
CA ARG A 5 -21.11 23.63 -14.86
C ARG A 5 -19.66 23.29 -15.16
N LEU A 6 -19.38 22.01 -15.43
CA LEU A 6 -18.08 21.56 -15.90
C LEU A 6 -17.62 22.38 -17.13
N PRO A 7 -16.34 22.79 -17.20
CA PRO A 7 -15.74 23.27 -18.44
C PRO A 7 -15.96 22.27 -19.59
N ALA A 8 -16.19 22.77 -20.80
CA ALA A 8 -16.59 21.93 -21.94
C ALA A 8 -15.57 20.81 -22.26
N HIS A 9 -14.28 21.04 -22.04
CA HIS A 9 -13.23 20.02 -22.21
C HIS A 9 -13.32 18.91 -21.14
N LEU A 10 -13.62 19.25 -19.88
CA LEU A 10 -13.84 18.28 -18.80
C LEU A 10 -15.14 17.50 -19.00
N GLU A 11 -16.21 18.14 -19.49
CA GLU A 11 -17.45 17.43 -19.81
C GLU A 11 -17.28 16.46 -21.00
N GLN A 12 -16.47 16.81 -22.01
CA GLN A 12 -16.10 15.89 -23.08
C GLN A 12 -15.25 14.71 -22.54
N ALA A 13 -14.22 15.00 -21.74
CA ALA A 13 -13.39 13.96 -21.11
C ALA A 13 -14.20 13.02 -20.22
N ARG A 14 -15.17 13.55 -19.46
CA ARG A 14 -16.11 12.76 -18.66
C ARG A 14 -16.91 11.77 -19.53
N GLN A 15 -17.49 12.24 -20.63
CA GLN A 15 -18.27 11.40 -21.54
C GLN A 15 -17.42 10.29 -22.18
N GLU A 16 -16.20 10.62 -22.60
CA GLU A 16 -15.21 9.68 -23.15
C GLU A 16 -14.81 8.60 -22.12
N ILE A 17 -14.39 9.02 -20.92
CA ILE A 17 -14.02 8.13 -19.82
C ILE A 17 -15.18 7.22 -19.41
N GLU A 18 -16.39 7.75 -19.27
CA GLU A 18 -17.57 6.95 -18.89
C GLU A 18 -17.97 5.95 -19.98
N GLN A 19 -17.84 6.29 -21.27
CA GLN A 19 -18.06 5.32 -22.35
C GLN A 19 -17.03 4.19 -22.28
N ILE A 20 -15.75 4.53 -22.19
CA ILE A 20 -14.64 3.57 -22.17
C ILE A 20 -14.72 2.66 -20.94
N ALA A 21 -15.06 3.20 -19.76
CA ALA A 21 -15.31 2.42 -18.55
C ALA A 21 -16.41 1.36 -18.77
N ARG A 22 -17.51 1.74 -19.44
CA ARG A 22 -18.61 0.81 -19.78
C ARG A 22 -18.21 -0.23 -20.83
N GLU A 23 -17.36 0.13 -21.79
CA GLU A 23 -16.76 -0.83 -22.74
C GLU A 23 -15.87 -1.89 -22.05
N TYR A 24 -15.18 -1.52 -20.95
CA TYR A 24 -14.45 -2.49 -20.11
C TYR A 24 -15.34 -3.32 -19.17
N GLY A 25 -16.66 -3.07 -19.15
CA GLY A 25 -17.62 -3.80 -18.32
C GLY A 25 -17.89 -3.21 -16.93
N LEU A 26 -17.44 -1.97 -16.66
CA LEU A 26 -17.76 -1.26 -15.42
C LEU A 26 -19.21 -0.75 -15.45
N ASP A 27 -19.94 -0.96 -14.36
CA ASP A 27 -21.30 -0.46 -14.15
C ASP A 27 -21.41 0.39 -12.88
N PHE A 28 -21.27 1.69 -13.07
CA PHE A 28 -21.30 2.74 -12.05
C PHE A 28 -22.59 3.59 -12.13
N PHE A 29 -22.95 4.23 -11.01
CA PHE A 29 -24.00 5.25 -10.95
C PHE A 29 -23.64 6.49 -11.79
N PRO A 30 -24.61 7.34 -12.20
CA PRO A 30 -24.29 8.63 -12.82
C PRO A 30 -23.42 9.47 -11.89
N ILE A 31 -22.35 10.06 -12.42
CA ILE A 31 -21.34 10.79 -11.63
C ILE A 31 -21.43 12.28 -11.94
N ILE A 32 -21.63 13.09 -10.90
CA ILE A 32 -21.57 14.56 -10.95
C ILE A 32 -20.19 14.98 -10.48
N TYR A 33 -19.41 15.59 -11.37
CA TYR A 33 -18.12 16.18 -11.02
C TYR A 33 -18.28 17.68 -10.73
N GLU A 34 -17.88 18.13 -9.55
CA GLU A 34 -17.86 19.54 -9.17
C GLU A 34 -16.41 20.02 -9.05
N VAL A 35 -16.07 21.13 -9.70
CA VAL A 35 -14.75 21.77 -9.59
C VAL A 35 -14.77 22.72 -8.39
N LEU A 36 -13.86 22.51 -7.45
CA LEU A 36 -13.72 23.26 -6.20
C LEU A 36 -12.33 23.89 -6.07
N ASP A 37 -12.24 25.08 -5.47
CA ASP A 37 -10.93 25.62 -5.07
C ASP A 37 -10.31 24.78 -3.94
N TYR A 38 -9.00 24.93 -3.73
CA TYR A 38 -8.28 24.10 -2.75
C TYR A 38 -8.86 24.22 -1.34
N ARG A 39 -9.33 25.41 -0.95
CA ARG A 39 -9.91 25.66 0.39
C ARG A 39 -11.21 24.90 0.56
N THR A 40 -12.11 25.03 -0.40
CA THR A 40 -13.42 24.36 -0.42
C THR A 40 -13.25 22.85 -0.51
N LEU A 41 -12.25 22.35 -1.25
CA LEU A 41 -11.92 20.93 -1.29
C LEU A 41 -11.45 20.42 0.09
N TYR A 42 -10.54 21.13 0.76
CA TYR A 42 -10.08 20.74 2.11
C TYR A 42 -11.16 20.87 3.18
N GLU A 43 -12.05 21.85 3.08
CA GLU A 43 -13.23 22.00 3.95
C GLU A 43 -14.21 20.83 3.75
N THR A 44 -14.53 20.52 2.49
CA THR A 44 -15.39 19.38 2.13
C THR A 44 -14.76 18.05 2.56
N ALA A 45 -13.44 17.90 2.46
CA ALA A 45 -12.72 16.73 2.93
C ALA A 45 -12.78 16.56 4.45
N ALA A 46 -12.62 17.65 5.22
CA ALA A 46 -12.78 17.63 6.68
C ALA A 46 -14.21 17.28 7.12
N PHE A 47 -15.22 17.63 6.32
CA PHE A 47 -16.59 17.14 6.51
C PHE A 47 -16.81 15.70 5.98
N GLY A 48 -15.77 14.94 5.64
CA GLY A 48 -15.88 13.56 5.17
C GLY A 48 -16.44 13.43 3.74
N GLY A 49 -16.20 14.45 2.92
CA GLY A 49 -16.72 14.57 1.56
C GLY A 49 -18.06 15.30 1.44
N PHE A 50 -18.73 15.64 2.55
CA PHE A 50 -20.07 16.22 2.52
C PHE A 50 -20.08 17.76 2.56
N PRO A 51 -20.85 18.46 1.70
CA PRO A 51 -20.92 19.92 1.72
C PRO A 51 -21.55 20.57 2.96
N THR A 52 -22.15 19.78 3.85
CA THR A 52 -22.77 20.26 5.10
C THR A 52 -22.87 19.11 6.09
N ARG A 53 -22.28 19.29 7.28
CA ARG A 53 -22.53 18.48 8.48
C ARG A 53 -22.84 19.39 9.68
N TYR A 54 -23.11 18.80 10.83
CA TYR A 54 -23.37 19.55 12.07
C TYR A 54 -22.13 20.36 12.51
N PRO A 55 -22.31 21.51 13.19
CA PRO A 55 -21.18 22.29 13.69
C PRO A 55 -20.47 21.51 14.81
N HIS A 56 -19.14 21.33 14.67
CA HIS A 56 -18.31 20.69 15.68
C HIS A 56 -16.83 21.04 15.49
N TRP A 57 -16.11 21.31 16.58
CA TRP A 57 -14.69 21.72 16.55
C TRP A 57 -13.75 20.67 15.90
N ARG A 58 -14.06 19.37 15.98
CA ARG A 58 -13.32 18.27 15.32
C ARG A 58 -13.07 18.56 13.83
N PHE A 59 -14.07 19.04 13.10
CA PHE A 59 -13.95 19.33 11.67
C PHE A 59 -13.03 20.54 11.41
N GLY A 60 -12.99 21.52 12.31
CA GLY A 60 -12.05 22.64 12.27
C GLY A 60 -10.60 22.20 12.48
N MET A 61 -10.35 21.27 13.41
CA MET A 61 -9.03 20.64 13.57
C MET A 61 -8.63 19.82 12.34
N GLU A 62 -9.54 19.02 11.81
CA GLU A 62 -9.27 18.14 10.67
C GLU A 62 -8.96 18.96 9.41
N TYR A 63 -9.71 20.04 9.17
CA TYR A 63 -9.39 21.04 8.14
C TYR A 63 -8.01 21.67 8.33
N ASP A 64 -7.68 22.15 9.53
CA ASP A 64 -6.37 22.74 9.84
C ASP A 64 -5.22 21.74 9.66
N GLN A 65 -5.41 20.49 10.05
CA GLN A 65 -4.44 19.40 9.88
C GLN A 65 -4.23 19.06 8.40
N LEU A 66 -5.30 18.90 7.62
CA LEU A 66 -5.24 18.62 6.18
C LEU A 66 -4.61 19.77 5.40
N LEU A 67 -5.03 21.01 5.69
CA LEU A 67 -4.50 22.22 5.05
C LEU A 67 -3.02 22.44 5.39
N LYS A 68 -2.60 22.17 6.63
CA LYS A 68 -1.17 22.20 7.01
C LYS A 68 -0.38 21.09 6.32
N GLY A 69 -0.95 19.89 6.17
CA GLY A 69 -0.37 18.83 5.36
C GLY A 69 -0.10 19.28 3.92
N HIS A 70 -1.09 19.93 3.29
CA HIS A 70 -0.94 20.48 1.94
C HIS A 70 0.14 21.57 1.86
N VAL A 71 0.03 22.61 2.69
CA VAL A 71 0.89 23.81 2.62
C VAL A 71 2.33 23.54 3.04
N TRP A 72 2.58 22.66 4.02
CA TRP A 72 3.92 22.44 4.60
C TRP A 72 4.54 21.08 4.28
N ALA A 73 3.74 20.06 3.95
CA ALA A 73 4.22 18.70 3.62
C ALA A 73 3.88 18.27 2.18
N GLY A 74 3.24 19.14 1.38
CA GLY A 74 2.93 18.87 -0.03
C GLY A 74 1.86 17.81 -0.26
N SER A 75 1.07 17.42 0.75
CA SER A 75 0.05 16.38 0.58
C SER A 75 -1.18 16.93 -0.15
N THR A 76 -1.40 16.50 -1.39
CA THR A 76 -2.57 16.88 -2.20
C THR A 76 -3.66 15.81 -2.13
N ILE A 77 -4.90 16.22 -1.85
CA ILE A 77 -6.09 15.39 -2.11
C ILE A 77 -6.35 15.44 -3.61
N TYR A 78 -6.01 14.36 -4.33
CA TYR A 78 -6.28 14.26 -5.76
C TYR A 78 -7.76 13.99 -6.04
N GLU A 79 -8.43 13.21 -5.18
CA GLU A 79 -9.83 12.84 -5.36
C GLU A 79 -10.61 12.79 -4.05
N MET A 80 -11.92 13.03 -4.15
CA MET A 80 -12.89 12.86 -3.09
C MET A 80 -14.21 12.46 -3.73
N VAL A 81 -14.78 11.32 -3.33
CA VAL A 81 -16.00 10.75 -3.95
C VAL A 81 -17.03 10.35 -2.90
N ILE A 82 -18.27 10.81 -3.07
CA ILE A 82 -19.42 10.43 -2.26
C ILE A 82 -20.16 9.28 -2.94
N ASN A 83 -20.31 8.15 -2.23
CA ASN A 83 -21.14 7.03 -2.61
C ASN A 83 -22.64 7.37 -2.48
N ASN A 84 -23.18 8.04 -3.48
CA ASN A 84 -24.57 8.49 -3.56
C ASN A 84 -25.15 8.10 -4.94
N ASN A 85 -26.46 8.30 -5.18
CA ASN A 85 -27.07 8.14 -6.51
C ASN A 85 -27.93 9.37 -6.87
N PRO A 86 -27.44 10.29 -7.72
CA PRO A 86 -26.14 10.28 -8.41
C PRO A 86 -24.95 10.36 -7.44
N ALA A 87 -23.81 9.80 -7.85
CA ALA A 87 -22.55 9.92 -7.11
C ALA A 87 -21.96 11.32 -7.33
N TYR A 88 -21.24 11.83 -6.33
CA TYR A 88 -20.57 13.14 -6.41
C TYR A 88 -19.07 12.95 -6.33
N ALA A 89 -18.31 13.67 -7.13
CA ALA A 89 -16.85 13.65 -7.11
C ALA A 89 -16.30 15.07 -7.24
N TYR A 90 -15.26 15.37 -6.47
CA TYR A 90 -14.68 16.72 -6.42
C TYR A 90 -13.34 16.78 -7.14
N LEU A 91 -13.22 17.77 -8.03
CA LEU A 91 -12.03 18.05 -8.83
C LEU A 91 -11.39 19.34 -8.33
N LEU A 92 -10.07 19.35 -8.14
CA LEU A 92 -9.33 20.53 -7.67
C LEU A 92 -9.17 21.56 -8.80
N GLU A 93 -9.57 22.81 -8.56
CA GLU A 93 -9.29 23.94 -9.45
C GLU A 93 -7.77 24.21 -9.50
N GLY A 94 -7.22 24.29 -10.72
CA GLY A 94 -5.78 24.46 -10.95
C GLY A 94 -5.00 23.16 -11.22
N ASN A 95 -5.63 21.99 -11.09
CA ASN A 95 -5.08 20.74 -11.65
C ASN A 95 -5.00 20.79 -13.17
N GLU A 96 -3.95 20.18 -13.76
CA GLU A 96 -3.85 19.94 -15.21
C GLU A 96 -4.97 18.99 -15.71
N ASP A 97 -5.42 19.13 -16.95
CA ASP A 97 -6.45 18.30 -17.60
C ASP A 97 -6.19 16.79 -17.43
N VAL A 98 -4.94 16.37 -17.53
CA VAL A 98 -4.48 14.99 -17.28
C VAL A 98 -4.75 14.52 -15.85
N THR A 99 -4.55 15.36 -14.85
CA THR A 99 -4.88 15.06 -13.45
C THR A 99 -6.39 14.92 -13.30
N GLN A 100 -7.18 15.80 -13.93
CA GLN A 100 -8.64 15.70 -13.91
C GLN A 100 -9.12 14.40 -14.58
N LYS A 101 -8.55 14.04 -15.75
CA LYS A 101 -8.81 12.76 -16.45
C LYS A 101 -8.42 11.55 -15.60
N MET A 102 -7.27 11.59 -14.92
CA MET A 102 -6.83 10.53 -14.00
C MET A 102 -7.85 10.30 -12.88
N VAL A 103 -8.30 11.38 -12.26
CA VAL A 103 -9.28 11.36 -11.15
C VAL A 103 -10.63 10.89 -11.67
N MET A 104 -11.12 11.39 -12.79
CA MET A 104 -12.33 10.88 -13.44
C MET A 104 -12.26 9.37 -13.69
N ALA A 105 -11.14 8.88 -14.25
CA ALA A 105 -10.95 7.45 -14.51
C ALA A 105 -10.90 6.62 -13.21
N HIS A 106 -10.23 7.10 -12.15
CA HIS A 106 -10.19 6.39 -10.86
C HIS A 106 -11.56 6.37 -10.17
N VAL A 107 -12.26 7.51 -10.16
CA VAL A 107 -13.62 7.66 -9.64
C VAL A 107 -14.61 6.72 -10.33
N THR A 108 -14.51 6.46 -11.65
CA THR A 108 -15.36 5.43 -12.28
C THR A 108 -15.15 4.03 -11.71
N GLY A 109 -13.90 3.69 -11.33
CA GLY A 109 -13.57 2.44 -10.64
C GLY A 109 -14.16 2.38 -9.22
N HIS A 110 -14.00 3.43 -8.43
CA HIS A 110 -14.63 3.54 -7.10
C HIS A 110 -16.16 3.45 -7.16
N VAL A 111 -16.83 4.15 -8.08
CA VAL A 111 -18.30 4.15 -8.16
C VAL A 111 -18.84 2.82 -8.71
N ASP A 112 -18.09 2.11 -9.56
CA ASP A 112 -18.38 0.72 -9.91
C ASP A 112 -18.25 -0.20 -8.68
N PHE A 113 -17.18 -0.03 -7.90
CA PHE A 113 -16.96 -0.78 -6.66
C PHE A 113 -18.10 -0.57 -5.66
N PHE A 114 -18.43 0.68 -5.32
CA PHE A 114 -19.50 1.02 -4.38
C PHE A 114 -20.89 0.57 -4.87
N LYS A 115 -21.11 0.47 -6.18
CA LYS A 115 -22.37 -0.02 -6.74
C LYS A 115 -22.49 -1.55 -6.68
N ASN A 116 -21.41 -2.27 -6.97
CA ASN A 116 -21.45 -3.72 -7.18
C ASN A 116 -20.97 -4.56 -5.98
N ASN A 117 -20.24 -3.99 -5.02
CA ASN A 117 -19.79 -4.70 -3.83
C ASN A 117 -20.92 -4.90 -2.80
N MET A 118 -21.08 -6.12 -2.30
CA MET A 118 -22.11 -6.54 -1.36
C MET A 118 -22.11 -5.73 -0.04
N TRP A 119 -20.94 -5.32 0.45
CA TRP A 119 -20.80 -4.56 1.70
C TRP A 119 -21.34 -3.13 1.56
N PHE A 120 -21.46 -2.61 0.33
CA PHE A 120 -22.11 -1.34 0.08
C PHE A 120 -23.63 -1.46 -0.15
N ALA A 121 -24.20 -2.66 -0.28
CA ALA A 121 -25.63 -2.85 -0.60
C ALA A 121 -26.58 -2.16 0.39
N HIS A 122 -26.18 -2.04 1.66
CA HIS A 122 -26.96 -1.42 2.73
C HIS A 122 -26.68 0.08 2.92
N THR A 123 -25.71 0.66 2.20
CA THR A 123 -25.37 2.09 2.35
C THR A 123 -26.47 2.99 1.77
N ASN A 124 -26.79 4.05 2.51
CA ASN A 124 -27.78 5.05 2.12
C ASN A 124 -27.32 5.81 0.85
N ARG A 125 -27.98 5.57 -0.28
CA ARG A 125 -27.64 6.21 -1.57
C ARG A 125 -28.19 7.64 -1.72
N LYS A 126 -28.71 8.22 -0.63
CA LYS A 126 -29.11 9.63 -0.48
C LYS A 126 -28.47 10.26 0.76
N MET A 127 -27.25 9.83 1.13
CA MET A 127 -26.61 10.30 2.36
C MET A 127 -26.40 11.82 2.35
N LEU A 128 -26.27 12.48 1.20
CA LEU A 128 -26.17 13.95 1.12
C LEU A 128 -27.43 14.65 1.69
N ASP A 129 -28.63 14.19 1.32
CA ASP A 129 -29.90 14.68 1.88
C ASP A 129 -29.98 14.40 3.40
N THR A 130 -29.43 13.26 3.83
CA THR A 130 -29.45 12.79 5.22
C THR A 130 -28.51 13.58 6.12
N MET A 131 -27.26 13.83 5.69
CA MET A 131 -26.30 14.69 6.41
C MET A 131 -26.82 16.13 6.58
N ALA A 132 -27.46 16.68 5.56
CA ALA A 132 -28.11 17.99 5.65
C ALA A 132 -29.26 18.00 6.67
N ASN A 133 -30.04 16.92 6.74
CA ASN A 133 -31.07 16.74 7.77
C ASN A 133 -30.46 16.58 9.17
N HIS A 134 -29.37 15.83 9.33
CA HIS A 134 -28.64 15.67 10.59
C HIS A 134 -28.12 17.01 11.11
N ALA A 135 -27.46 17.81 10.26
CA ALA A 135 -27.05 19.17 10.57
C ALA A 135 -28.23 20.03 11.01
N ALA A 136 -29.34 20.01 10.27
CA ALA A 136 -30.56 20.75 10.63
C ALA A 136 -31.27 20.22 11.89
N ARG A 137 -31.11 18.94 12.26
CA ARG A 137 -31.60 18.39 13.54
C ARG A 137 -30.74 18.88 14.70
N ILE A 138 -29.42 18.79 14.59
CA ILE A 138 -28.48 19.22 15.63
C ILE A 138 -28.53 20.74 15.84
N GLN A 139 -28.64 21.55 14.78
CA GLN A 139 -28.80 23.00 14.92
C GLN A 139 -30.04 23.35 15.76
N ARG A 140 -31.20 22.74 15.47
CA ARG A 140 -32.44 22.94 16.27
C ARG A 140 -32.34 22.45 17.72
N ILE A 141 -31.36 21.60 18.04
CA ILE A 141 -31.05 21.18 19.42
C ILE A 141 -30.16 22.24 20.08
N ILE A 142 -29.11 22.72 19.40
CA ILE A 142 -28.25 23.83 19.83
C ILE A 142 -29.07 25.10 20.12
N ASP A 143 -29.98 25.46 19.20
CA ASP A 143 -30.88 26.63 19.33
C ASP A 143 -31.80 26.57 20.57
N ARG A 144 -32.00 25.37 21.14
CA ARG A 144 -32.89 25.11 22.28
C ARG A 144 -32.14 24.85 23.59
N ILE A 145 -30.99 24.18 23.54
CA ILE A 145 -30.24 23.68 24.70
C ILE A 145 -29.01 24.55 25.00
N GLY A 146 -28.50 25.28 24.03
CA GLY A 146 -27.18 25.92 24.05
C GLY A 146 -26.15 25.12 23.26
N TYR A 147 -25.02 25.74 22.94
CA TYR A 147 -23.94 25.12 22.15
C TYR A 147 -23.13 24.14 23.01
N ASP A 148 -22.49 24.64 24.07
CA ASP A 148 -21.52 23.91 24.88
C ASP A 148 -22.03 22.55 25.43
N PRO A 149 -23.28 22.42 25.96
CA PRO A 149 -23.78 21.14 26.45
C PRO A 149 -24.04 20.11 25.35
N VAL A 150 -24.26 20.58 24.11
CA VAL A 150 -24.48 19.74 22.94
C VAL A 150 -23.15 19.33 22.33
N GLU A 151 -22.16 20.23 22.29
CA GLU A 151 -20.78 19.92 21.88
C GLU A 151 -20.15 18.87 22.82
N GLU A 152 -20.22 19.05 24.14
CA GLU A 152 -19.66 18.07 25.09
C GLU A 152 -20.33 16.68 24.95
N PHE A 153 -21.62 16.64 24.64
CA PHE A 153 -22.33 15.38 24.39
C PHE A 153 -21.98 14.76 23.03
N ILE A 154 -21.76 15.57 21.99
CA ILE A 154 -21.24 15.10 20.69
C ILE A 154 -19.83 14.51 20.87
N ASP A 155 -18.90 15.21 21.53
CA ASP A 155 -17.56 14.67 21.86
C ASP A 155 -17.63 13.34 22.62
N THR A 156 -18.52 13.28 23.63
CA THR A 156 -18.75 12.06 24.40
C THR A 156 -19.20 10.91 23.49
N CYS A 157 -20.11 11.15 22.54
CA CYS A 157 -20.58 10.14 21.58
C CYS A 157 -19.54 9.78 20.51
N LEU A 158 -18.81 10.76 19.96
CA LEU A 158 -17.76 10.54 18.96
C LEU A 158 -16.59 9.72 19.53
N SER A 159 -16.28 9.88 20.83
CA SER A 159 -15.30 9.02 21.51
C SER A 159 -15.68 7.53 21.58
N LEU A 160 -16.94 7.21 21.28
CA LEU A 160 -17.51 5.87 21.28
C LEU A 160 -17.92 5.39 19.87
N GLU A 161 -17.68 6.18 18.80
CA GLU A 161 -18.20 5.95 17.45
C GLU A 161 -17.82 4.59 16.83
N ASN A 162 -16.78 3.96 17.37
CA ASN A 162 -16.27 2.65 16.97
C ASN A 162 -16.84 1.46 17.76
N LEU A 163 -17.67 1.67 18.78
CA LEU A 163 -18.31 0.61 19.56
C LEU A 163 -19.62 0.08 18.92
N ILE A 164 -19.75 0.21 17.60
CA ILE A 164 -20.83 -0.39 16.80
C ILE A 164 -20.48 -1.80 16.34
N ASP A 165 -21.48 -2.62 16.05
CA ASP A 165 -21.26 -3.91 15.38
C ASP A 165 -21.26 -3.72 13.87
N TYR A 166 -20.09 -3.49 13.28
CA TYR A 166 -19.90 -3.32 11.83
C TYR A 166 -20.59 -4.38 10.95
N HIS A 167 -20.93 -5.56 11.49
CA HIS A 167 -21.59 -6.64 10.75
C HIS A 167 -23.12 -6.69 10.93
N ALA A 168 -23.69 -5.91 11.84
CA ALA A 168 -25.13 -5.91 12.13
C ALA A 168 -26.02 -5.65 10.89
N PRO A 169 -25.70 -4.73 9.95
CA PRO A 169 -26.53 -4.50 8.76
C PRO A 169 -26.75 -5.73 7.87
N TYR A 170 -25.80 -6.67 7.87
CA TYR A 170 -25.82 -7.87 7.02
C TYR A 170 -26.38 -9.11 7.73
N ILE A 171 -26.56 -9.07 9.04
CA ILE A 171 -27.03 -10.21 9.85
C ILE A 171 -28.48 -9.99 10.25
N ARG A 172 -29.38 -10.84 9.74
CA ARG A 172 -30.77 -10.91 10.22
C ARG A 172 -30.84 -11.51 11.62
N ARG A 173 -30.50 -10.71 12.63
CA ARG A 173 -30.85 -11.00 14.03
C ARG A 173 -32.34 -10.68 14.23
N PRO A 174 -33.07 -11.41 15.09
CA PRO A 174 -34.29 -10.83 15.65
C PRO A 174 -33.91 -9.52 16.35
N GLU A 175 -34.70 -8.46 16.14
CA GLU A 175 -34.43 -7.17 16.76
C GLU A 175 -34.38 -7.34 18.29
N ALA A 176 -33.38 -6.74 18.94
CA ALA A 176 -33.17 -6.85 20.37
C ALA A 176 -34.14 -5.97 21.17
N VAL A 177 -35.44 -6.08 20.87
CA VAL A 177 -36.55 -5.64 21.72
C VAL A 177 -36.67 -6.63 22.88
N THR A 178 -35.60 -6.74 23.67
CA THR A 178 -35.67 -7.24 25.05
C THR A 178 -36.20 -6.08 25.89
N PRO A 179 -37.52 -6.02 26.21
CA PRO A 179 -37.97 -5.05 27.21
C PRO A 179 -37.18 -5.27 28.50
N ARG A 180 -36.89 -4.21 29.25
CA ARG A 180 -36.30 -4.35 30.60
C ARG A 180 -37.18 -5.33 31.38
N PRO A 181 -36.64 -6.47 31.86
CA PRO A 181 -37.47 -7.51 32.43
C PRO A 181 -38.13 -6.99 33.72
N ILE A 182 -39.46 -6.93 33.72
CA ILE A 182 -40.26 -6.60 34.90
C ILE A 182 -40.28 -7.84 35.79
N VAL A 183 -39.16 -8.11 36.46
CA VAL A 183 -39.06 -9.21 37.43
C VAL A 183 -39.82 -8.79 38.68
N ASN A 184 -40.98 -9.39 38.91
CA ASN A 184 -41.75 -9.19 40.13
C ASN A 184 -40.97 -9.87 41.28
N GLU A 185 -40.37 -9.09 42.18
CA GLU A 185 -39.33 -9.60 43.09
C GLU A 185 -39.85 -10.48 44.24
N GLU A 186 -41.17 -10.53 44.48
CA GLU A 186 -41.76 -11.05 45.71
C GLU A 186 -41.97 -12.58 45.75
N GLU A 187 -41.94 -13.29 44.62
CA GLU A 187 -42.25 -14.74 44.58
C GLU A 187 -41.00 -15.65 44.52
N PRO A 188 -40.70 -16.43 45.59
CA PRO A 188 -39.62 -17.42 45.57
C PRO A 188 -39.96 -18.61 44.63
N PRO A 189 -38.97 -19.26 44.02
CA PRO A 189 -39.22 -20.32 43.06
C PRO A 189 -39.75 -21.61 43.73
N VAL A 190 -40.97 -22.00 43.38
CA VAL A 190 -41.49 -23.34 43.69
C VAL A 190 -40.92 -24.32 42.69
N VAL A 191 -40.16 -25.31 43.16
CA VAL A 191 -39.70 -26.43 42.34
C VAL A 191 -40.71 -27.57 42.47
N GLU A 192 -41.63 -27.65 41.51
CA GLU A 192 -42.54 -28.79 41.39
C GLU A 192 -41.77 -30.01 40.86
N GLY A 193 -41.76 -31.09 41.64
CA GLY A 193 -41.24 -32.38 41.19
C GLY A 193 -42.16 -33.03 40.14
N LEU A 194 -41.66 -34.07 39.48
CA LEU A 194 -42.47 -34.90 38.59
C LEU A 194 -43.71 -35.43 39.35
N PRO A 195 -44.91 -35.45 38.73
CA PRO A 195 -46.15 -35.83 39.42
C PRO A 195 -46.12 -37.31 39.85
N VAL A 196 -46.56 -37.57 41.08
CA VAL A 196 -46.47 -38.90 41.72
C VAL A 196 -47.84 -39.36 42.21
N GLU A 197 -48.37 -40.44 41.63
CA GLU A 197 -49.66 -41.04 42.01
C GLU A 197 -49.64 -41.75 43.39
N ARG A 198 -48.46 -42.14 43.89
CA ARG A 198 -48.31 -42.94 45.11
C ARG A 198 -47.17 -42.45 45.98
N GLU A 199 -47.49 -42.04 47.20
CA GLU A 199 -46.58 -41.30 48.09
C GLU A 199 -45.24 -42.00 48.36
N TYR A 200 -45.22 -43.33 48.51
CA TYR A 200 -43.99 -44.10 48.72
C TYR A 200 -43.00 -44.08 47.52
N MET A 201 -43.42 -43.63 46.35
CA MET A 201 -42.55 -43.46 45.18
C MET A 201 -41.99 -42.04 45.05
N ARG A 202 -42.39 -41.09 45.93
CA ARG A 202 -41.96 -39.70 45.85
C ARG A 202 -40.43 -39.56 45.89
N ASP A 203 -39.79 -40.25 46.83
CA ASP A 203 -38.34 -40.20 47.05
C ASP A 203 -37.53 -40.95 45.98
N TYR A 204 -38.19 -41.83 45.20
CA TYR A 204 -37.57 -42.63 44.13
C TYR A 204 -37.75 -42.00 42.74
N ILE A 205 -38.84 -41.23 42.55
CA ILE A 205 -39.15 -40.49 41.31
C ILE A 205 -38.54 -39.08 41.35
N ASN A 206 -38.50 -38.45 42.53
CA ASN A 206 -37.88 -37.14 42.76
C ASN A 206 -36.78 -37.25 43.85
N PRO A 207 -35.68 -38.01 43.60
CA PRO A 207 -34.59 -38.12 44.57
C PRO A 207 -33.92 -36.75 44.84
N PRO A 208 -33.25 -36.56 45.99
CA PRO A 208 -32.65 -35.27 46.36
C PRO A 208 -31.74 -34.68 45.28
N GLU A 209 -30.87 -35.49 44.67
CA GLU A 209 -29.96 -35.06 43.60
C GLU A 209 -30.71 -34.52 42.35
N PHE A 210 -31.88 -35.08 42.03
CA PHE A 210 -32.73 -34.60 40.92
C PHE A 210 -33.42 -33.29 41.28
N LEU A 211 -33.88 -33.14 42.53
CA LEU A 211 -34.47 -31.89 43.02
C LEU A 211 -33.44 -30.77 43.18
N GLU A 212 -32.19 -31.10 43.54
CA GLU A 212 -31.07 -30.16 43.55
C GLU A 212 -30.63 -29.77 42.14
N ALA A 213 -30.59 -30.72 41.19
CA ALA A 213 -30.34 -30.40 39.77
C ALA A 213 -31.46 -29.53 39.18
N GLN A 214 -32.73 -29.79 39.50
CA GLN A 214 -33.87 -28.93 39.14
C GLN A 214 -33.75 -27.53 39.76
N ARG A 215 -33.44 -27.43 41.06
CA ARG A 215 -33.19 -26.14 41.74
C ARG A 215 -32.07 -25.37 41.06
N ARG A 216 -30.91 -25.99 40.84
CA ARG A 216 -29.76 -25.34 40.22
C ARG A 216 -30.06 -24.91 38.79
N LYS A 217 -30.79 -25.72 38.02
CA LYS A 217 -31.26 -25.36 36.67
C LYS A 217 -32.25 -24.18 36.70
N LEU A 218 -33.18 -24.14 37.66
CA LEU A 218 -34.15 -23.05 37.80
C LEU A 218 -33.48 -21.76 38.33
N GLU A 219 -32.43 -21.88 39.14
CA GLU A 219 -31.56 -20.77 39.56
C GLU A 219 -30.67 -20.28 38.42
N GLU A 220 -30.10 -21.17 37.61
CA GLU A 220 -29.39 -20.85 36.36
C GLU A 220 -30.33 -20.14 35.36
N GLU A 221 -31.58 -20.60 35.22
CA GLU A 221 -32.62 -19.98 34.38
C GLU A 221 -33.08 -18.62 34.92
N ARG A 222 -33.36 -18.47 36.23
CA ARG A 222 -33.65 -17.16 36.85
C ARG A 222 -32.45 -16.21 36.77
N ALA A 223 -31.22 -16.71 36.90
CA ALA A 223 -30.00 -15.91 36.74
C ALA A 223 -29.80 -15.47 35.28
N ARG A 224 -30.17 -16.31 34.31
CA ARG A 224 -30.18 -15.95 32.88
C ARG A 224 -31.28 -14.94 32.55
N GLN A 225 -32.47 -15.06 33.14
CA GLN A 225 -33.56 -14.07 33.04
C GLN A 225 -33.22 -12.72 33.70
N ARG A 226 -32.29 -12.70 34.67
CA ARG A 226 -31.75 -11.48 35.28
C ARG A 226 -30.70 -10.77 34.43
N ARG A 227 -30.00 -11.49 33.53
CA ARG A 227 -29.02 -10.87 32.62
C ARG A 227 -29.75 -10.07 31.56
N PHE A 228 -29.34 -8.81 31.42
CA PHE A 228 -29.94 -7.85 30.52
C PHE A 228 -28.81 -7.15 29.76
N PRO A 229 -28.54 -7.46 28.49
CA PRO A 229 -29.37 -8.23 27.56
C PRO A 229 -29.27 -9.75 27.74
N GLU A 230 -30.28 -10.49 27.23
CA GLU A 230 -30.33 -11.97 27.32
C GLU A 230 -29.14 -12.65 26.61
N ASN A 231 -28.63 -11.99 25.55
CA ASN A 231 -27.47 -12.40 24.77
C ASN A 231 -26.53 -11.19 24.62
N PRO A 232 -25.20 -11.30 24.82
CA PRO A 232 -24.29 -10.16 24.84
C PRO A 232 -24.33 -9.32 23.55
N GLN A 233 -24.47 -8.00 23.70
CA GLN A 233 -24.61 -7.08 22.55
C GLN A 233 -23.28 -6.42 22.20
N ARG A 234 -22.86 -6.52 20.93
CA ARG A 234 -21.65 -5.86 20.40
C ARG A 234 -21.87 -4.40 20.00
N ASP A 235 -23.08 -4.03 19.59
CA ASP A 235 -23.43 -2.64 19.27
C ASP A 235 -23.76 -1.90 20.56
N VAL A 236 -22.74 -1.32 21.18
CA VAL A 236 -22.85 -0.62 22.46
C VAL A 236 -23.68 0.66 22.31
N LEU A 237 -23.59 1.35 21.17
CA LEU A 237 -24.40 2.55 20.90
C LEU A 237 -25.89 2.20 20.84
N LEU A 238 -26.27 1.11 20.16
CA LEU A 238 -27.65 0.63 20.12
C LEU A 238 -28.17 0.25 21.52
N PHE A 239 -27.34 -0.43 22.33
CA PHE A 239 -27.70 -0.74 23.71
C PHE A 239 -27.94 0.55 24.53
N LEU A 240 -27.06 1.54 24.41
CA LEU A 240 -27.20 2.82 25.11
C LEU A 240 -28.41 3.62 24.61
N MET A 241 -28.68 3.68 23.30
CA MET A 241 -29.88 4.32 22.75
C MET A 241 -31.17 3.73 23.33
N ASN A 242 -31.27 2.39 23.35
CA ASN A 242 -32.47 1.70 23.79
C ASN A 242 -32.69 1.74 25.32
N PHE A 243 -31.61 1.83 26.11
CA PHE A 243 -31.68 1.50 27.54
C PHE A 243 -30.99 2.48 28.49
N ALA A 244 -30.15 3.42 28.04
CA ALA A 244 -29.57 4.45 28.89
C ALA A 244 -30.62 5.56 29.21
N PRO A 245 -30.48 6.30 30.31
CA PRO A 245 -31.43 7.35 30.70
C PRO A 245 -31.19 8.65 29.92
N LEU A 246 -31.33 8.59 28.59
CA LEU A 246 -31.10 9.72 27.69
C LEU A 246 -32.29 10.68 27.60
N GLU A 247 -32.00 11.97 27.50
CA GLU A 247 -32.97 12.97 27.05
C GLU A 247 -33.28 12.81 25.54
N SER A 248 -34.44 13.28 25.09
CA SER A 248 -34.88 13.13 23.69
C SER A 248 -33.94 13.77 22.65
N TRP A 249 -33.18 14.80 23.06
CA TRP A 249 -32.16 15.42 22.21
C TRP A 249 -30.85 14.62 22.20
N GLN A 250 -30.43 14.07 23.34
CA GLN A 250 -29.27 13.19 23.45
C GLN A 250 -29.46 11.91 22.63
N HIS A 251 -30.66 11.29 22.70
CA HIS A 251 -31.01 10.16 21.85
C HIS A 251 -30.95 10.53 20.35
N THR A 252 -31.36 11.75 19.96
CA THR A 252 -31.22 12.22 18.57
C THR A 252 -29.75 12.37 18.16
N VAL A 253 -28.88 12.89 19.02
CA VAL A 253 -27.45 13.03 18.73
C VAL A 253 -26.77 11.65 18.60
N LEU A 254 -27.07 10.71 19.50
CA LEU A 254 -26.49 9.37 19.47
C LEU A 254 -27.02 8.54 18.26
N GLU A 255 -28.29 8.72 17.88
CA GLU A 255 -28.86 8.16 16.64
C GLU A 255 -28.09 8.64 15.41
N ILE A 256 -27.90 9.96 15.29
CA ILE A 256 -27.20 10.60 14.16
C ILE A 256 -25.75 10.08 14.04
N ILE A 257 -25.00 10.07 15.15
CA ILE A 257 -23.60 9.63 15.16
C ILE A 257 -23.49 8.14 14.83
N ARG A 258 -24.43 7.32 15.30
CA ARG A 258 -24.47 5.88 14.96
C ARG A 258 -24.79 5.65 13.48
N ASP A 259 -25.74 6.38 12.89
CA ASP A 259 -26.08 6.26 11.46
C ASP A 259 -24.91 6.69 10.55
N GLU A 260 -24.25 7.81 10.87
CA GLU A 260 -23.06 8.26 10.14
C GLU A 260 -21.90 7.26 10.24
N ALA A 261 -21.65 6.68 11.43
CA ALA A 261 -20.64 5.64 11.61
C ALA A 261 -20.91 4.39 10.75
N TYR A 262 -22.18 3.98 10.60
CA TYR A 262 -22.56 2.87 9.72
C TYR A 262 -22.44 3.21 8.22
N TYR A 263 -22.60 4.47 7.81
CA TYR A 263 -22.36 4.89 6.42
C TYR A 263 -20.88 4.78 6.01
N PHE A 264 -19.95 5.20 6.88
CA PHE A 264 -18.52 5.16 6.58
C PHE A 264 -17.89 3.76 6.74
N ALA A 265 -18.46 2.89 7.58
CA ALA A 265 -17.88 1.58 7.89
C ALA A 265 -17.46 0.73 6.67
N PRO A 266 -18.27 0.56 5.60
CA PRO A 266 -17.89 -0.26 4.45
C PRO A 266 -16.64 0.26 3.70
N GLN A 267 -16.42 1.57 3.67
CA GLN A 267 -15.22 2.17 3.05
C GLN A 267 -13.93 1.79 3.80
N GLY A 268 -14.02 1.56 5.12
CA GLY A 268 -12.94 0.95 5.88
C GLY A 268 -12.79 -0.55 5.56
N MET A 269 -13.91 -1.28 5.46
CA MET A 269 -13.91 -2.75 5.32
C MET A 269 -13.32 -3.26 4.00
N THR A 270 -13.29 -2.44 2.95
CA THR A 270 -12.92 -2.86 1.58
C THR A 270 -11.76 -2.06 0.99
N LYS A 271 -10.95 -1.39 1.81
CA LYS A 271 -9.97 -0.41 1.34
C LYS A 271 -8.91 -1.02 0.43
N ILE A 272 -8.24 -2.09 0.86
CA ILE A 272 -7.17 -2.76 0.10
C ILE A 272 -7.71 -3.32 -1.23
N LEU A 273 -8.92 -3.88 -1.21
CA LEU A 273 -9.61 -4.40 -2.40
C LEU A 273 -10.07 -3.29 -3.36
N ASN A 274 -10.44 -2.12 -2.85
CA ASN A 274 -10.84 -0.95 -3.64
C ASN A 274 -9.65 -0.27 -4.35
N GLU A 275 -8.45 -0.30 -3.74
CA GLU A 275 -7.36 0.62 -4.11
C GLU A 275 -6.38 0.18 -5.23
N GLY A 276 -6.21 -1.11 -5.63
CA GLY A 276 -4.93 -1.51 -6.27
C GLY A 276 -4.86 -2.41 -7.54
N TRP A 277 -3.99 -2.05 -8.53
CA TRP A 277 -3.45 -2.89 -9.66
C TRP A 277 -1.95 -2.57 -10.20
N ALA A 278 -0.88 -3.46 -10.14
CA ALA A 278 0.55 -3.46 -10.76
C ALA A 278 2.00 -3.32 -10.07
N CYS A 279 3.07 -4.09 -10.48
CA CYS A 279 4.59 -3.89 -10.25
C CYS A 279 5.66 -4.41 -11.35
N LEU A 280 7.02 -4.54 -11.08
CA LEU A 280 8.24 -4.47 -12.02
C LEU A 280 9.51 -5.45 -11.82
N HIS A 281 10.73 -5.21 -12.42
CA HIS A 281 11.97 -6.08 -12.59
C HIS A 281 13.42 -5.42 -12.69
N GLY A 282 14.54 -6.07 -12.24
CA GLY A 282 15.94 -5.71 -12.68
C GLY A 282 17.22 -6.40 -12.11
N ASP A 283 17.97 -7.15 -12.93
CA ASP A 283 19.47 -7.15 -12.89
C ASP A 283 20.05 -5.88 -13.59
N SER A 284 19.15 -5.04 -14.08
CA SER A 284 19.35 -3.85 -14.88
C SER A 284 20.33 -2.85 -14.25
N LEU A 285 21.33 -2.40 -15.01
CA LEU A 285 22.21 -1.30 -14.61
C LEU A 285 21.44 0.03 -14.64
N ILE A 286 21.43 0.76 -13.52
CA ILE A 286 20.78 2.06 -13.37
C ILE A 286 21.83 3.17 -13.40
N VAL A 287 21.50 4.33 -13.99
CA VAL A 287 22.34 5.54 -13.92
C VAL A 287 22.11 6.26 -12.60
N THR A 288 23.14 6.39 -11.76
CA THR A 288 23.03 6.93 -10.38
C THR A 288 24.11 7.98 -10.05
N ASP A 289 23.93 8.76 -8.98
CA ASP A 289 24.96 9.65 -8.39
C ASP A 289 26.11 8.92 -7.68
N HIS A 290 26.10 7.59 -7.71
CA HIS A 290 27.24 6.72 -7.41
C HIS A 290 27.72 5.97 -8.68
N GLY A 291 27.34 6.45 -9.87
CA GLY A 291 27.68 5.89 -11.19
C GLY A 291 26.69 4.83 -11.70
N LEU A 292 27.14 3.95 -12.59
CA LEU A 292 26.35 2.82 -13.09
C LEU A 292 26.32 1.70 -12.04
N VAL A 293 25.17 1.50 -11.38
CA VAL A 293 25.02 0.50 -10.30
C VAL A 293 23.96 -0.53 -10.69
N PRO A 294 24.19 -1.85 -10.50
CA PRO A 294 23.16 -2.86 -10.72
C PRO A 294 21.98 -2.64 -9.78
N MET A 295 20.75 -2.66 -10.31
CA MET A 295 19.49 -2.64 -9.56
C MET A 295 19.51 -3.65 -8.40
N ARG A 296 20.03 -4.86 -8.68
CA ARG A 296 20.30 -5.91 -7.69
C ARG A 296 21.05 -5.43 -6.45
N GLU A 297 22.04 -4.55 -6.61
CA GLU A 297 22.82 -4.00 -5.50
C GLU A 297 22.10 -2.82 -4.81
N VAL A 298 21.59 -1.86 -5.59
CA VAL A 298 20.83 -0.71 -5.08
C VAL A 298 19.75 -1.20 -4.12
N VAL A 299 19.03 -2.27 -4.51
CA VAL A 299 18.00 -2.91 -3.72
C VAL A 299 18.55 -3.73 -2.54
N ASN A 300 19.48 -4.67 -2.77
CA ASN A 300 19.98 -5.54 -1.70
C ASN A 300 20.71 -4.76 -0.58
N HIS A 301 21.16 -3.54 -0.86
CA HIS A 301 21.84 -2.66 0.10
C HIS A 301 21.01 -1.42 0.50
N ARG A 302 19.78 -1.27 -0.03
CA ARG A 302 18.86 -0.15 0.25
C ARG A 302 19.54 1.22 0.13
N GLN A 303 20.27 1.39 -0.97
CA GLN A 303 21.07 2.59 -1.21
C GLN A 303 20.15 3.76 -1.58
N ARG A 304 20.12 4.81 -0.76
CA ARG A 304 19.52 6.11 -1.10
C ARG A 304 20.49 6.86 -2.02
N LEU A 305 20.16 6.84 -3.30
CA LEU A 305 20.92 7.42 -4.41
C LEU A 305 20.04 8.47 -5.10
N GLN A 306 20.62 9.38 -5.88
CA GLN A 306 19.92 9.97 -7.02
C GLN A 306 20.06 9.02 -8.22
N VAL A 307 19.02 8.91 -9.05
CA VAL A 307 19.06 8.23 -10.36
C VAL A 307 18.49 9.15 -11.44
N SER A 308 18.88 8.96 -12.70
CA SER A 308 18.27 9.76 -13.77
C SER A 308 16.94 9.16 -14.22
N ASP A 309 15.95 10.00 -14.53
CA ASP A 309 14.71 9.60 -15.22
C ASP A 309 14.81 9.65 -16.75
N GLY A 310 15.99 10.04 -17.27
CA GLY A 310 16.27 10.31 -18.68
C GLY A 310 16.36 11.80 -19.03
N GLU A 311 15.86 12.69 -18.15
CA GLU A 311 15.84 14.15 -18.35
C GLU A 311 16.26 14.94 -17.09
N ARG A 312 16.04 14.38 -15.89
CA ARG A 312 16.33 14.97 -14.56
C ARG A 312 16.90 13.91 -13.60
N GLN A 313 17.13 14.30 -12.34
CA GLN A 313 17.61 13.44 -11.25
C GLN A 313 16.50 13.20 -10.22
N GLN A 314 16.38 11.99 -9.69
CA GLN A 314 15.33 11.55 -8.75
C GLN A 314 15.90 10.70 -7.61
N THR A 315 15.47 10.96 -6.37
CA THR A 315 15.99 10.27 -5.18
C THR A 315 15.30 8.92 -4.96
N VAL A 316 16.07 7.85 -4.83
CA VAL A 316 15.57 6.51 -4.47
C VAL A 316 15.13 6.47 -3.01
N TYR A 317 13.90 6.02 -2.74
CA TYR A 317 13.33 5.94 -1.40
C TYR A 317 12.75 4.57 -0.99
N ASP A 318 12.45 3.68 -1.94
CA ASP A 318 12.04 2.29 -1.68
C ASP A 318 12.74 1.29 -2.63
N TRP A 319 12.83 0.03 -2.20
CA TRP A 319 13.62 -1.04 -2.83
C TRP A 319 12.93 -2.40 -2.71
N ASN A 320 12.62 -3.02 -3.85
CA ASN A 320 11.89 -4.28 -3.95
C ASN A 320 12.72 -5.33 -4.73
N ARG A 321 12.61 -6.59 -4.35
CA ARG A 321 13.15 -7.76 -5.08
C ARG A 321 12.13 -8.86 -5.00
N PHE A 322 11.86 -9.55 -6.09
CA PHE A 322 11.10 -10.80 -6.13
C PHE A 322 12.03 -11.87 -6.80
N ALA A 323 11.71 -13.16 -6.75
CA ALA A 323 12.65 -14.21 -7.19
C ALA A 323 11.97 -15.18 -8.16
N ASP A 324 12.75 -15.85 -9.02
CA ASP A 324 12.28 -16.86 -9.99
C ASP A 324 11.03 -16.44 -10.80
N TYR A 325 10.97 -15.18 -11.26
CA TYR A 325 9.79 -14.60 -11.92
C TYR A 325 9.89 -14.68 -13.45
N PRO A 326 8.78 -14.83 -14.21
CA PRO A 326 8.80 -14.88 -15.67
C PRO A 326 9.30 -13.57 -16.31
N THR A 327 10.32 -13.67 -17.16
CA THR A 327 10.97 -12.52 -17.78
C THR A 327 10.93 -12.54 -19.31
N VAL A 328 11.00 -11.34 -19.89
CA VAL A 328 11.33 -11.12 -21.31
C VAL A 328 12.63 -10.36 -21.36
N THR A 329 13.59 -10.85 -22.15
CA THR A 329 14.82 -10.15 -22.51
C THR A 329 14.66 -9.56 -23.89
N MET A 330 14.48 -8.25 -23.95
CA MET A 330 14.48 -7.48 -25.19
C MET A 330 15.91 -7.11 -25.57
N ARG A 331 16.27 -7.29 -26.85
CA ARG A 331 17.49 -6.74 -27.46
C ARG A 331 17.15 -5.84 -28.65
N THR A 332 17.83 -4.71 -28.75
CA THR A 332 17.61 -3.70 -29.80
C THR A 332 18.71 -3.73 -30.89
N ARG A 333 18.52 -3.01 -32.00
CA ARG A 333 19.41 -2.97 -33.16
C ARG A 333 20.75 -2.29 -32.87
N ALA A 334 20.79 -1.31 -31.98
CA ALA A 334 22.03 -0.80 -31.40
C ALA A 334 22.57 -1.68 -30.26
N GLY A 335 21.96 -2.83 -29.94
CA GLY A 335 22.51 -3.79 -28.99
C GLY A 335 22.29 -3.46 -27.52
N PHE A 336 21.40 -2.51 -27.19
CA PHE A 336 20.91 -2.38 -25.82
C PHE A 336 20.13 -3.64 -25.45
N THR A 337 20.10 -4.00 -24.17
CA THR A 337 19.47 -5.22 -23.70
C THR A 337 18.83 -5.01 -22.33
N LEU A 338 17.53 -5.26 -22.24
CA LEU A 338 16.77 -5.16 -21.00
C LEU A 338 16.02 -6.48 -20.79
N THR A 339 16.40 -7.20 -19.75
CA THR A 339 15.52 -8.18 -19.14
C THR A 339 14.55 -7.43 -18.23
N GLY A 340 13.27 -7.80 -18.32
CA GLY A 340 12.18 -7.28 -17.50
C GLY A 340 11.16 -8.37 -17.17
N SER A 341 10.25 -8.14 -16.24
CA SER A 341 9.08 -8.99 -16.05
C SER A 341 8.16 -8.85 -17.27
N HIS A 342 7.35 -9.87 -17.56
CA HIS A 342 6.38 -9.81 -18.67
C HIS A 342 5.55 -8.50 -18.66
N ASN A 343 5.01 -8.15 -17.50
CA ASN A 343 4.15 -6.99 -17.27
C ASN A 343 4.90 -5.63 -17.16
N HIS A 344 6.23 -5.62 -17.22
CA HIS A 344 7.03 -4.39 -17.15
C HIS A 344 6.84 -3.56 -18.41
N ARG A 345 6.52 -2.27 -18.27
CA ARG A 345 6.39 -1.32 -19.38
C ARG A 345 7.65 -0.51 -19.65
N ILE A 346 8.02 -0.39 -20.92
CA ILE A 346 9.06 0.53 -21.42
C ILE A 346 8.47 1.58 -22.37
N MET A 347 9.19 2.69 -22.54
CA MET A 347 8.80 3.78 -23.45
C MET A 347 9.22 3.50 -24.90
N LEU A 348 8.27 3.63 -25.82
CA LEU A 348 8.47 3.56 -27.27
C LEU A 348 9.00 4.89 -27.85
N ALA A 349 9.46 4.83 -29.08
CA ALA A 349 10.05 5.94 -29.83
C ALA A 349 9.07 7.10 -30.11
N ASP A 350 7.76 6.84 -30.05
CA ASP A 350 6.66 7.80 -30.16
C ASP A 350 6.22 8.38 -28.80
N GLY A 351 6.86 7.97 -27.70
CA GLY A 351 6.51 8.35 -26.33
C GLY A 351 5.41 7.50 -25.68
N THR A 352 4.80 6.56 -26.41
CA THR A 352 3.85 5.60 -25.82
C THR A 352 4.57 4.56 -24.96
N TRP A 353 3.82 3.71 -24.26
CA TRP A 353 4.37 2.71 -23.34
C TRP A 353 3.78 1.32 -23.65
N ARG A 354 4.64 0.32 -23.79
CA ARG A 354 4.25 -1.07 -24.09
C ARG A 354 4.87 -2.04 -23.09
N ARG A 355 4.14 -3.10 -22.72
CA ARG A 355 4.69 -4.18 -21.88
C ARG A 355 5.74 -4.97 -22.65
N LEU A 356 6.75 -5.53 -21.97
CA LEU A 356 7.76 -6.34 -22.63
C LEU A 356 7.20 -7.62 -23.28
N ASP A 357 6.12 -8.19 -22.73
CA ASP A 357 5.42 -9.32 -23.35
C ASP A 357 4.44 -8.94 -24.48
N GLU A 358 4.22 -7.65 -24.70
CA GLU A 358 3.43 -7.10 -25.82
C GLU A 358 4.32 -6.55 -26.96
N LEU A 359 5.64 -6.46 -26.75
CA LEU A 359 6.59 -6.02 -27.77
C LEU A 359 6.64 -6.98 -28.97
N GLN A 360 6.95 -6.41 -30.14
CA GLN A 360 7.17 -7.14 -31.38
C GLN A 360 8.52 -6.76 -31.99
N ILE A 361 9.14 -7.70 -32.70
CA ILE A 361 10.35 -7.43 -33.48
C ILE A 361 9.99 -6.41 -34.58
N GLY A 362 10.69 -5.28 -34.61
CA GLY A 362 10.36 -4.10 -35.42
C GLY A 362 9.77 -2.92 -34.65
N ASP A 363 9.33 -3.10 -33.39
CA ASP A 363 8.94 -1.97 -32.54
C ASP A 363 10.11 -1.01 -32.32
N ARG A 364 9.84 0.30 -32.27
CA ARG A 364 10.87 1.30 -31.98
C ARG A 364 10.75 1.79 -30.54
N VAL A 365 11.85 1.73 -29.79
CA VAL A 365 11.99 2.03 -28.35
C VAL A 365 12.84 3.28 -28.12
N ARG A 366 12.57 4.03 -27.04
CA ARG A 366 13.33 5.24 -26.69
C ARG A 366 14.52 4.87 -25.81
N ILE A 367 15.72 5.31 -26.23
CA ILE A 367 16.97 5.19 -25.47
C ILE A 367 17.27 6.54 -24.83
N ALA A 368 17.50 6.56 -23.52
CA ALA A 368 17.90 7.74 -22.76
C ALA A 368 19.43 7.81 -22.58
N GLY A 369 20.00 9.00 -22.76
CA GLY A 369 21.41 9.28 -22.55
C GLY A 369 21.70 10.76 -22.30
N GLY A 370 22.99 11.12 -22.28
CA GLY A 370 23.46 12.48 -22.01
C GLY A 370 23.05 13.02 -20.64
N THR A 371 22.74 12.14 -19.67
CA THR A 371 22.20 12.56 -18.36
C THR A 371 23.26 13.17 -17.45
N GLU A 372 24.54 12.91 -17.74
CA GLU A 372 25.72 13.43 -17.01
C GLU A 372 25.69 13.18 -15.49
N LEU A 373 24.91 12.19 -15.05
CA LEU A 373 24.85 11.75 -13.67
C LEU A 373 25.99 10.75 -13.40
N TRP A 374 26.88 11.10 -12.47
CA TRP A 374 28.12 10.38 -12.16
C TRP A 374 28.37 10.34 -10.65
N ALA A 375 29.31 9.48 -10.23
CA ALA A 375 29.84 9.51 -8.87
C ALA A 375 30.49 10.86 -8.54
N THR A 376 30.30 11.33 -7.30
CA THR A 376 30.94 12.54 -6.78
C THR A 376 32.33 12.28 -6.21
N GLU A 377 32.54 11.13 -5.56
CA GLU A 377 33.82 10.71 -4.98
C GLU A 377 34.58 9.70 -5.86
N PRO A 378 35.93 9.76 -5.94
CA PRO A 378 36.74 8.76 -6.63
C PRO A 378 36.62 7.34 -6.03
N ALA A 379 36.38 6.35 -6.89
CA ALA A 379 36.20 4.95 -6.47
C ALA A 379 37.46 4.33 -5.81
N LEU A 380 37.24 3.29 -4.99
CA LEU A 380 38.30 2.56 -4.27
C LEU A 380 38.56 1.17 -4.86
N LEU A 381 39.66 1.00 -5.57
CA LEU A 381 40.11 -0.28 -6.12
C LEU A 381 40.74 -1.17 -5.04
N ARG A 382 40.02 -2.19 -4.57
CA ARG A 382 40.44 -3.10 -3.47
C ARG A 382 41.24 -4.31 -3.99
N CYS A 383 42.54 -4.12 -4.17
CA CYS A 383 43.42 -5.10 -4.80
C CYS A 383 43.70 -6.34 -3.92
N ARG A 384 43.13 -7.51 -4.25
CA ARG A 384 43.43 -8.80 -3.58
C ARG A 384 44.82 -9.38 -3.88
N ARG A 385 45.53 -8.84 -4.88
CA ARG A 385 46.93 -9.17 -5.24
C ARG A 385 47.71 -7.85 -5.35
N PRO A 386 49.03 -7.82 -5.14
CA PRO A 386 49.82 -6.61 -5.37
C PRO A 386 49.67 -6.16 -6.82
N LEU A 387 49.44 -4.85 -7.01
CA LEU A 387 49.37 -4.24 -8.34
C LEU A 387 50.67 -4.52 -9.11
N PRO A 388 50.63 -5.03 -10.36
CA PRO A 388 51.83 -5.20 -11.16
C PRO A 388 52.49 -3.84 -11.42
N ARG A 389 53.81 -3.84 -11.61
CA ARG A 389 54.70 -2.65 -11.60
C ARG A 389 54.21 -1.43 -12.41
N VAL A 390 53.47 -1.67 -13.50
CA VAL A 390 52.82 -0.67 -14.38
C VAL A 390 51.82 0.23 -13.65
N LEU A 391 51.20 -0.26 -12.58
CA LEU A 391 50.15 0.42 -11.79
C LEU A 391 50.70 0.99 -10.46
N VAL A 392 52.00 0.88 -10.21
CA VAL A 392 52.66 1.32 -8.95
C VAL A 392 53.38 2.67 -9.11
N THR A 393 53.61 3.13 -10.34
CA THR A 393 54.29 4.40 -10.65
C THR A 393 53.44 5.65 -10.43
N ALA A 394 52.17 5.50 -10.04
CA ALA A 394 51.25 6.60 -9.76
C ALA A 394 51.11 6.87 -8.23
N GLY A 395 51.95 7.76 -7.71
CA GLY A 395 51.51 8.69 -6.65
C GLY A 395 51.57 8.27 -5.17
N ALA A 396 52.28 7.21 -4.78
CA ALA A 396 52.47 6.90 -3.35
C ALA A 396 53.70 7.64 -2.74
N PRO A 397 53.54 8.59 -1.79
CA PRO A 397 54.65 9.17 -1.06
C PRO A 397 55.25 8.15 -0.07
N ALA A 398 56.58 8.09 0.02
CA ALA A 398 57.29 7.12 0.86
C ALA A 398 57.26 7.51 2.35
N ALA A 399 56.35 6.91 3.12
CA ALA A 399 56.33 7.01 4.58
C ALA A 399 57.07 5.82 5.22
N THR A 400 58.35 6.02 5.57
CA THR A 400 59.14 5.03 6.33
C THR A 400 58.82 5.06 7.81
N THR A 401 58.54 3.89 8.40
CA THR A 401 58.93 3.56 9.78
C THR A 401 58.83 2.06 10.03
N SER A 402 59.62 1.53 10.96
CA SER A 402 59.88 0.10 11.13
C SER A 402 59.53 -0.41 12.53
N SER A 403 58.78 -1.52 12.63
CA SER A 403 58.99 -2.54 13.67
C SER A 403 58.26 -3.86 13.31
N PRO A 404 58.74 -5.05 13.75
CA PRO A 404 58.23 -6.34 13.31
C PRO A 404 57.16 -6.98 14.23
N HIS A 405 56.64 -8.12 13.78
CA HIS A 405 55.87 -9.12 14.55
C HIS A 405 54.50 -8.72 15.14
N ARG A 406 53.46 -8.89 14.34
CA ARG A 406 52.28 -9.70 14.69
C ARG A 406 51.71 -10.40 13.45
N ARG A 407 51.39 -11.69 13.51
CA ARG A 407 50.66 -12.41 12.45
C ARG A 407 49.17 -12.03 12.51
N GLY A 408 48.85 -10.82 12.06
CA GLY A 408 47.47 -10.39 11.80
C GLY A 408 47.12 -10.55 10.31
N TYR A 409 45.84 -10.74 10.00
CA TYR A 409 45.34 -10.71 8.62
C TYR A 409 45.69 -9.38 7.96
N ARG A 410 46.53 -9.39 6.91
CA ARG A 410 46.76 -8.19 6.08
C ARG A 410 45.46 -7.85 5.35
N ARG A 411 44.76 -6.81 5.81
CA ARG A 411 43.70 -6.15 5.02
C ARG A 411 44.31 -5.71 3.68
N ALA A 412 43.60 -5.98 2.58
CA ALA A 412 44.01 -5.51 1.27
C ALA A 412 44.05 -3.97 1.26
N ALA A 413 45.12 -3.39 0.72
CA ALA A 413 45.19 -1.95 0.50
C ALA A 413 44.18 -1.55 -0.58
N ALA A 414 43.31 -0.58 -0.27
CA ALA A 414 42.48 0.08 -1.25
C ALA A 414 43.30 1.21 -1.90
N VAL A 415 43.20 1.37 -3.22
CA VAL A 415 43.84 2.45 -3.96
C VAL A 415 42.75 3.33 -4.56
N VAL A 416 42.89 4.65 -4.41
CA VAL A 416 41.96 5.64 -4.97
C VAL A 416 42.15 5.69 -6.49
N VAL A 417 41.07 5.63 -7.26
CA VAL A 417 41.11 5.76 -8.72
C VAL A 417 41.27 7.23 -9.11
N ASP A 418 42.52 7.65 -9.35
CA ASP A 418 42.82 8.90 -10.05
C ASP A 418 42.75 8.72 -11.59
N GLU A 419 42.82 9.81 -12.35
CA GLU A 419 42.79 9.77 -13.82
C GLU A 419 43.93 8.94 -14.44
N LYS A 420 45.09 8.88 -13.78
CA LYS A 420 46.25 8.13 -14.26
C LYS A 420 46.03 6.62 -14.12
N LEU A 421 45.45 6.20 -12.99
CA LEU A 421 45.01 4.83 -12.72
C LEU A 421 43.83 4.47 -13.62
N ALA A 422 42.84 5.34 -13.81
CA ALA A 422 41.73 5.12 -14.73
C ALA A 422 42.21 4.92 -16.18
N ALA A 423 43.13 5.75 -16.66
CA ALA A 423 43.74 5.58 -17.98
C ALA A 423 44.62 4.31 -18.08
N ALA A 424 45.23 3.86 -16.98
CA ALA A 424 45.98 2.61 -16.94
C ALA A 424 45.07 1.37 -16.92
N ILE A 425 43.90 1.47 -16.28
CA ILE A 425 42.81 0.47 -16.37
C ILE A 425 42.32 0.42 -17.82
N GLY A 426 42.03 1.57 -18.45
CA GLY A 426 41.59 1.66 -19.85
C GLY A 426 42.52 0.91 -20.80
N ARG A 427 43.82 1.23 -20.80
CA ARG A 427 44.84 0.53 -21.61
C ARG A 427 44.93 -0.97 -21.35
N ARG A 428 44.59 -1.45 -20.15
CA ARG A 428 44.62 -2.88 -19.81
C ARG A 428 43.36 -3.61 -20.27
N CYS A 429 42.19 -3.00 -20.10
CA CYS A 429 40.89 -3.57 -20.48
C CYS A 429 40.76 -3.83 -21.99
N VAL A 430 41.57 -3.16 -22.83
CA VAL A 430 41.75 -3.46 -24.27
C VAL A 430 42.01 -4.94 -24.54
N THR A 431 42.73 -5.64 -23.66
CA THR A 431 43.17 -7.03 -23.88
C THR A 431 42.62 -8.03 -22.87
N HIS A 432 42.29 -7.58 -21.66
CA HIS A 432 41.82 -8.43 -20.57
C HIS A 432 40.80 -7.67 -19.73
N ALA A 433 39.56 -8.16 -19.66
CA ALA A 433 38.60 -7.64 -18.70
C ALA A 433 39.08 -7.87 -17.26
N ASP A 434 38.81 -6.90 -16.39
CA ASP A 434 39.05 -7.00 -14.95
C ASP A 434 37.84 -6.41 -14.24
N GLN A 435 36.90 -7.27 -13.86
CA GLN A 435 35.61 -6.86 -13.32
C GLN A 435 35.74 -5.96 -12.08
N GLN A 436 36.79 -6.15 -11.25
CA GLN A 436 37.03 -5.29 -10.09
C GLN A 436 37.50 -3.88 -10.48
N ALA A 437 38.20 -3.76 -11.61
CA ALA A 437 38.54 -2.47 -12.19
C ALA A 437 37.34 -1.83 -12.90
N LEU A 438 36.50 -2.62 -13.59
CA LEU A 438 35.29 -2.13 -14.25
C LEU A 438 34.23 -1.67 -13.25
N ASP A 439 34.01 -2.39 -12.14
CA ASP A 439 33.12 -1.97 -11.05
C ASP A 439 33.62 -0.70 -10.33
N ALA A 440 34.93 -0.44 -10.35
CA ALA A 440 35.48 0.82 -9.86
C ALA A 440 35.27 1.96 -10.88
N ILE A 441 35.47 1.72 -12.18
CA ILE A 441 35.22 2.71 -13.25
C ILE A 441 33.73 3.05 -13.38
N ARG A 442 32.84 2.05 -13.31
CA ARG A 442 31.36 2.21 -13.27
C ARG A 442 30.93 3.21 -12.20
N ARG A 443 31.68 3.32 -11.08
CA ARG A 443 31.43 4.19 -9.92
C ARG A 443 32.45 5.32 -9.77
N SER A 444 33.16 5.67 -10.83
CA SER A 444 34.13 6.78 -10.79
C SER A 444 33.50 8.09 -11.29
N PRO A 445 34.00 9.26 -10.85
CA PRO A 445 33.55 10.54 -11.36
C PRO A 445 33.90 10.74 -12.84
N ARG A 446 33.24 11.72 -13.47
CA ARG A 446 33.36 12.02 -14.91
C ARG A 446 34.82 12.10 -15.42
N PRO A 447 35.78 12.80 -14.78
CA PRO A 447 37.16 12.89 -15.28
C PRO A 447 37.84 11.54 -15.39
N GLN A 448 37.64 10.66 -14.40
CA GLN A 448 38.16 9.29 -14.38
C GLN A 448 37.49 8.42 -15.45
N VAL A 449 36.16 8.52 -15.63
CA VAL A 449 35.43 7.80 -16.69
C VAL A 449 35.94 8.23 -18.08
N VAL A 450 36.11 9.53 -18.31
CA VAL A 450 36.69 10.09 -19.54
C VAL A 450 38.15 9.64 -19.74
N ALA A 451 38.97 9.63 -18.69
CA ALA A 451 40.35 9.15 -18.74
C ALA A 451 40.45 7.66 -19.06
N PHE A 452 39.54 6.84 -18.52
CA PHE A 452 39.39 5.43 -18.88
C PHE A 452 38.96 5.26 -20.34
N LEU A 453 37.87 5.92 -20.75
CA LEU A 453 37.30 5.78 -22.10
C LEU A 453 38.28 6.26 -23.17
N ARG A 454 38.92 7.41 -23.01
CA ARG A 454 39.94 7.93 -23.94
C ARG A 454 41.11 6.95 -24.07
N ALA A 455 41.61 6.40 -22.96
CA ALA A 455 42.73 5.46 -22.97
C ALA A 455 42.36 4.05 -23.46
N PHE A 456 41.09 3.63 -23.30
CA PHE A 456 40.55 2.40 -23.88
C PHE A 456 40.37 2.56 -25.40
N CYS A 457 39.72 3.65 -25.84
CA CYS A 457 39.49 3.95 -27.26
C CYS A 457 40.80 4.09 -28.05
N GLN A 458 41.84 4.68 -27.47
CA GLN A 458 43.17 4.78 -28.09
C GLN A 458 43.90 3.44 -28.25
N GLY A 459 43.48 2.37 -27.56
CA GLY A 459 44.11 1.05 -27.62
C GLY A 459 43.25 -0.05 -28.27
N ALA A 460 41.93 0.00 -28.09
CA ALA A 460 40.96 -0.93 -28.66
C ALA A 460 40.32 -0.44 -29.97
N GLY A 461 40.50 0.84 -30.32
CA GLY A 461 39.82 1.49 -31.42
C GLY A 461 40.53 1.37 -32.76
N GLN A 462 39.77 0.92 -33.76
CA GLN A 462 40.14 1.02 -35.17
C GLN A 462 39.29 2.11 -35.82
N SER A 463 39.95 3.15 -36.36
CA SER A 463 39.28 4.23 -37.07
C SER A 463 38.80 3.76 -38.45
N VAL A 464 37.52 3.98 -38.72
CA VAL A 464 36.86 3.82 -40.01
C VAL A 464 36.56 5.23 -40.55
N ALA A 465 36.20 5.37 -41.84
CA ALA A 465 36.20 6.65 -42.57
C ALA A 465 35.43 7.85 -41.94
N SER A 466 34.52 7.63 -40.98
CA SER A 466 33.92 8.70 -40.14
C SER A 466 33.80 8.35 -38.64
N GLY A 467 34.16 7.13 -38.24
CA GLY A 467 33.72 6.55 -36.95
C GLY A 467 34.74 5.58 -36.35
N LEU A 468 34.43 5.07 -35.15
CA LEU A 468 35.35 4.26 -34.35
C LEU A 468 34.74 2.89 -34.01
N THR A 469 35.48 1.82 -34.26
CA THR A 469 35.10 0.45 -33.84
C THR A 469 36.02 -0.02 -32.73
N LEU A 470 35.44 -0.34 -31.57
CA LEU A 470 36.10 -0.84 -30.37
C LEU A 470 35.87 -2.34 -30.24
N THR A 471 36.93 -3.12 -30.04
CA THR A 471 36.79 -4.55 -29.67
C THR A 471 37.05 -4.72 -28.17
N CYS A 472 36.06 -5.23 -27.44
CA CYS A 472 36.17 -5.54 -26.02
C CYS A 472 36.56 -7.01 -25.78
N ALA A 473 37.14 -7.30 -24.62
CA ALA A 473 37.50 -8.66 -24.22
C ALA A 473 36.29 -9.56 -23.88
N ASP A 474 35.16 -8.98 -23.46
CA ASP A 474 33.90 -9.67 -23.20
C ASP A 474 32.68 -8.74 -23.41
N ALA A 475 31.48 -9.32 -23.30
CA ALA A 475 30.21 -8.62 -23.51
C ALA A 475 29.82 -7.70 -22.34
N ASP A 476 30.36 -7.93 -21.15
CA ASP A 476 30.11 -7.15 -19.93
C ASP A 476 30.84 -5.79 -20.01
N LEU A 477 32.10 -5.83 -20.43
CA LEU A 477 32.91 -4.68 -20.81
C LEU A 477 32.26 -3.92 -21.97
N ALA A 478 31.79 -4.61 -23.02
CA ALA A 478 31.12 -3.97 -24.15
C ALA A 478 29.82 -3.25 -23.73
N THR A 479 28.99 -3.89 -22.90
CA THR A 479 27.77 -3.27 -22.33
C THR A 479 28.12 -2.09 -21.44
N THR A 480 29.18 -2.20 -20.63
CA THR A 480 29.64 -1.11 -19.76
C THR A 480 30.13 0.08 -20.58
N VAL A 481 30.97 -0.14 -21.59
CA VAL A 481 31.46 0.92 -22.48
C VAL A 481 30.30 1.58 -23.24
N GLN A 482 29.35 0.78 -23.75
CA GLN A 482 28.13 1.30 -24.39
C GLN A 482 27.34 2.23 -23.45
N LEU A 483 27.06 1.82 -22.21
CA LEU A 483 26.28 2.62 -21.26
C LEU A 483 27.04 3.87 -20.76
N LEU A 484 28.36 3.78 -20.57
CA LEU A 484 29.19 4.95 -20.21
C LEU A 484 29.21 5.99 -21.33
N LEU A 485 29.31 5.56 -22.60
CA LEU A 485 29.21 6.43 -23.78
C LEU A 485 27.80 7.04 -23.90
N THR A 486 26.76 6.23 -23.70
CA THR A 486 25.35 6.65 -23.72
C THR A 486 25.10 7.75 -22.67
N ASN A 487 25.62 7.59 -21.45
CA ASN A 487 25.49 8.60 -20.39
C ASN A 487 26.27 9.91 -20.67
N LEU A 488 27.38 9.82 -21.43
CA LEU A 488 28.12 10.96 -21.99
C LEU A 488 27.48 11.58 -23.24
N GLY A 489 26.29 11.15 -23.66
CA GLY A 489 25.59 11.71 -24.83
C GLY A 489 26.05 11.15 -26.18
N VAL A 490 26.76 10.02 -26.20
CA VAL A 490 27.20 9.34 -27.43
C VAL A 490 26.45 8.03 -27.62
N LEU A 491 25.59 7.96 -28.65
CA LEU A 491 24.96 6.71 -29.07
C LEU A 491 26.02 5.76 -29.62
N ALA A 492 26.12 4.56 -29.05
CA ALA A 492 27.05 3.52 -29.47
C ALA A 492 26.30 2.22 -29.77
N HIS A 493 26.62 1.58 -30.90
CA HIS A 493 26.01 0.34 -31.37
C HIS A 493 26.86 -0.86 -30.94
N ARG A 494 26.28 -1.81 -30.20
CA ARG A 494 26.97 -3.02 -29.71
C ARG A 494 26.56 -4.26 -30.48
N THR A 495 27.53 -5.07 -30.86
CA THR A 495 27.35 -6.46 -31.32
C THR A 495 28.25 -7.36 -30.49
N ASP A 496 27.63 -8.03 -29.51
CA ASP A 496 28.25 -8.90 -28.51
C ASP A 496 29.41 -8.24 -27.75
N THR A 497 30.65 -8.42 -28.22
CA THR A 497 31.89 -7.84 -27.66
C THR A 497 32.40 -6.61 -28.42
N THR A 498 31.79 -6.24 -29.54
CA THR A 498 32.19 -5.08 -30.36
C THR A 498 31.29 -3.89 -30.08
N VAL A 499 31.86 -2.69 -29.94
CA VAL A 499 31.12 -1.42 -29.77
C VAL A 499 31.54 -0.44 -30.86
N ARG A 500 30.58 0.09 -31.61
CA ARG A 500 30.79 0.93 -32.81
C ARG A 500 30.16 2.30 -32.61
N ILE A 501 30.91 3.35 -32.90
CA ILE A 501 30.51 4.76 -32.80
C ILE A 501 30.54 5.34 -34.21
N ASP A 502 29.40 5.83 -34.72
CA ASP A 502 29.29 6.29 -36.12
C ASP A 502 30.04 7.58 -36.45
N ASN A 503 30.25 8.44 -35.44
CA ASN A 503 30.92 9.73 -35.58
C ASN A 503 32.03 9.91 -34.54
N GLY A 504 33.27 10.07 -35.00
CA GLY A 504 34.41 10.35 -34.11
C GLY A 504 34.33 11.71 -33.40
N ASP A 505 33.71 12.72 -34.03
CA ASP A 505 33.66 14.08 -33.50
C ASP A 505 32.74 14.22 -32.28
N ASP A 506 31.69 13.40 -32.19
CA ASP A 506 30.80 13.38 -31.02
C ASP A 506 31.52 12.83 -29.78
N LEU A 507 32.49 11.93 -29.96
CA LEU A 507 33.27 11.37 -28.86
C LEU A 507 34.22 12.41 -28.22
N GLU A 508 34.96 13.19 -29.02
CA GLU A 508 35.83 14.24 -28.48
C GLU A 508 35.04 15.47 -27.99
N ARG A 509 33.85 15.76 -28.56
CA ARG A 509 32.88 16.68 -27.94
C ARG A 509 32.47 16.18 -26.55
N ALA A 510 32.01 14.94 -26.43
CA ALA A 510 31.57 14.35 -25.18
C ALA A 510 32.68 14.30 -24.10
N TYR A 511 33.94 14.08 -24.47
CA TYR A 511 35.03 14.17 -23.50
C TYR A 511 35.24 15.58 -22.94
N THR A 512 34.99 16.63 -23.73
CA THR A 512 35.34 18.02 -23.40
C THR A 512 34.18 18.89 -22.91
N THR A 513 32.94 18.56 -23.29
CA THR A 513 31.72 19.32 -22.97
C THR A 513 30.72 18.42 -22.26
N LEU A 514 29.99 18.95 -21.27
CA LEU A 514 28.86 18.26 -20.66
C LEU A 514 27.75 18.06 -21.69
N ALA A 515 27.25 16.84 -21.84
CA ALA A 515 26.09 16.55 -22.65
C ALA A 515 24.82 17.20 -22.06
N THR A 516 23.81 17.38 -22.91
CA THR A 516 22.43 17.60 -22.46
C THR A 516 21.66 16.30 -22.52
N PRO A 517 20.65 16.10 -21.64
CA PRO A 517 19.80 14.91 -21.68
C PRO A 517 19.20 14.70 -23.08
N THR A 518 19.44 13.52 -23.64
CA THR A 518 19.25 13.23 -25.07
C THR A 518 18.52 11.90 -25.22
N GLY A 519 17.48 11.91 -26.06
CA GLY A 519 16.69 10.74 -26.39
C GLY A 519 16.96 10.27 -27.82
N TRP A 520 17.39 9.03 -27.98
CA TRP A 520 17.44 8.37 -29.30
C TRP A 520 16.30 7.38 -29.46
N THR A 521 16.12 6.89 -30.68
CA THR A 521 15.11 5.89 -31.01
C THR A 521 15.77 4.72 -31.72
N ASP A 522 15.57 3.51 -31.22
CA ASP A 522 16.20 2.28 -31.71
C ASP A 522 15.15 1.18 -31.91
N GLU A 523 15.46 0.12 -32.65
CA GLU A 523 14.48 -0.91 -33.05
C GLU A 523 14.68 -2.23 -32.29
N VAL A 524 13.61 -2.88 -31.85
CA VAL A 524 13.63 -4.21 -31.21
C VAL A 524 13.94 -5.28 -32.26
N VAL A 525 15.00 -6.06 -32.05
CA VAL A 525 15.46 -7.10 -33.00
C VAL A 525 15.42 -8.53 -32.44
N ALA A 526 15.29 -8.70 -31.12
CA ALA A 526 15.04 -9.99 -30.49
C ALA A 526 14.28 -9.84 -29.17
N LEU A 527 13.49 -10.86 -28.84
CA LEU A 527 12.73 -11.02 -27.60
C LEU A 527 12.89 -12.46 -27.14
N GLU A 528 13.42 -12.68 -25.94
CA GLU A 528 13.73 -14.01 -25.39
C GLU A 528 13.05 -14.18 -24.02
N HIS A 529 12.17 -15.18 -23.89
CA HIS A 529 11.48 -15.45 -22.62
C HIS A 529 12.34 -16.31 -21.68
N GLY A 530 12.29 -16.02 -20.38
CA GLY A 530 13.09 -16.70 -19.36
C GLY A 530 12.51 -16.61 -17.97
N THR A 531 13.37 -16.82 -16.96
CA THR A 531 13.00 -16.74 -15.54
C THR A 531 14.20 -16.26 -14.73
N ALA A 532 14.04 -15.21 -13.92
CA ALA A 532 15.14 -14.58 -13.18
C ALA A 532 14.68 -13.84 -11.91
N ASP A 533 15.64 -13.36 -11.11
CA ASP A 533 15.35 -12.42 -10.01
C ASP A 533 14.93 -11.04 -10.57
N VAL A 534 13.68 -10.67 -10.31
CA VAL A 534 13.09 -9.34 -10.52
C VAL A 534 13.44 -8.39 -9.36
N TYR A 535 13.47 -7.08 -9.61
CA TYR A 535 13.86 -6.03 -8.67
C TYR A 535 13.19 -4.71 -9.06
N ASP A 536 12.95 -3.77 -8.15
CA ASP A 536 12.37 -2.47 -8.47
C ASP A 536 12.81 -1.40 -7.47
N ILE A 537 12.83 -0.14 -7.90
CA ILE A 537 13.11 1.02 -7.04
C ILE A 537 12.06 2.11 -7.23
N SER A 538 11.60 2.69 -6.12
CA SER A 538 10.74 3.87 -6.16
C SER A 538 11.56 5.13 -5.98
N VAL A 539 11.37 6.09 -6.90
CA VAL A 539 12.16 7.33 -7.00
C VAL A 539 11.24 8.55 -6.93
N THR A 540 11.76 9.73 -6.57
CA THR A 540 10.94 10.95 -6.39
C THR A 540 10.34 11.53 -7.68
N ALA A 541 9.44 12.50 -7.50
CA ALA A 541 8.89 13.49 -8.46
C ALA A 541 8.36 12.95 -9.80
N THR A 542 9.23 12.50 -10.70
CA THR A 542 8.81 11.88 -11.97
C THR A 542 8.59 10.39 -11.85
N HIS A 543 9.06 9.75 -10.77
CA HIS A 543 8.86 8.33 -10.47
C HIS A 543 9.32 7.34 -11.57
N ARG A 544 10.05 7.85 -12.57
CA ARG A 544 10.66 7.15 -13.70
C ARG A 544 12.16 7.06 -13.45
N TYR A 545 12.79 5.99 -13.90
CA TYR A 545 14.24 5.83 -13.84
C TYR A 545 14.79 5.24 -15.14
N ALA A 546 16.03 5.57 -15.49
CA ALA A 546 16.75 5.07 -16.65
C ALA A 546 17.58 3.84 -16.27
N ALA A 547 17.21 2.67 -16.81
CA ALA A 547 17.89 1.40 -16.58
C ALA A 547 18.16 0.65 -17.90
N GLN A 548 19.39 0.19 -18.10
CA GLN A 548 19.92 -0.34 -19.38
C GLN A 548 19.68 0.57 -20.61
N GLY A 549 19.45 1.87 -20.39
CA GLY A 549 19.09 2.85 -21.43
C GLY A 549 17.58 3.10 -21.60
N PHE A 550 16.70 2.38 -20.89
CA PHE A 550 15.24 2.48 -21.03
C PHE A 550 14.56 3.12 -19.81
N ILE A 551 13.38 3.70 -20.03
CA ILE A 551 12.55 4.40 -19.03
C ILE A 551 11.37 3.49 -18.63
N ASN A 552 10.96 3.53 -17.35
CA ASN A 552 10.18 2.47 -16.67
C ASN A 552 8.95 3.03 -15.88
N HIS A 553 7.80 2.31 -15.79
CA HIS A 553 6.59 2.71 -15.01
C HIS A 553 5.73 1.51 -14.51
N ASN A 554 4.99 1.70 -13.40
CA ASN A 554 4.06 0.74 -12.78
C ASN A 554 2.64 1.30 -12.70
N SER A 555 1.64 0.61 -13.27
CA SER A 555 0.18 0.84 -13.08
C SER A 555 -0.69 -0.15 -13.87
N TYR A 556 -1.98 -0.39 -13.52
CA TYR A 556 -2.91 -1.12 -14.42
C TYR A 556 -4.43 -0.78 -14.45
N TRP A 557 -5.19 -0.35 -13.41
CA TRP A 557 -6.68 -0.23 -13.57
C TRP A 557 -7.21 1.06 -14.21
N HIS A 558 -7.30 2.19 -13.50
CA HIS A 558 -7.43 3.54 -14.12
C HIS A 558 -6.28 3.83 -15.12
N SER A 559 -5.16 3.11 -14.99
CA SER A 559 -4.12 3.02 -16.02
C SER A 559 -4.56 2.30 -17.29
N THR A 560 -5.39 1.25 -17.26
CA THR A 560 -5.96 0.66 -18.47
C THR A 560 -6.81 1.69 -19.20
N ILE A 561 -7.67 2.44 -18.50
CA ILE A 561 -8.48 3.50 -19.11
C ILE A 561 -7.57 4.62 -19.69
N MET A 562 -6.68 5.18 -18.87
CA MET A 562 -5.77 6.25 -19.28
C MET A 562 -4.80 5.82 -20.38
N THR A 563 -3.98 4.79 -20.14
CA THR A 563 -2.88 4.38 -21.03
C THR A 563 -3.30 3.57 -22.27
N GLN A 564 -4.54 3.06 -22.35
CA GLN A 564 -5.02 2.38 -23.57
C GLN A 564 -6.00 3.22 -24.41
N ARG A 565 -6.72 4.19 -23.83
CA ARG A 565 -7.86 4.82 -24.52
C ARG A 565 -8.10 6.32 -24.27
N VAL A 566 -7.60 6.94 -23.19
CA VAL A 566 -8.01 8.32 -22.77
C VAL A 566 -6.86 9.35 -22.73
N ALA A 567 -5.67 8.95 -22.30
CA ALA A 567 -4.53 9.85 -22.21
C ALA A 567 -3.82 9.93 -23.57
N SER A 568 -3.67 11.14 -24.12
CA SER A 568 -2.83 11.37 -25.29
C SER A 568 -1.34 11.16 -24.95
N ALA A 569 -0.49 10.98 -25.97
CA ALA A 569 0.94 10.73 -25.77
C ALA A 569 1.67 11.80 -24.94
N ALA A 570 1.19 13.06 -24.96
CA ALA A 570 1.70 14.13 -24.10
C ALA A 570 1.24 14.00 -22.63
N GLU A 571 0.03 13.48 -22.40
CA GLU A 571 -0.57 13.36 -21.07
C GLU A 571 -0.10 12.11 -20.32
N ILE A 572 0.30 11.04 -21.01
CA ILE A 572 0.75 9.79 -20.35
C ILE A 572 1.93 10.04 -19.40
N VAL A 573 2.77 11.05 -19.66
CA VAL A 573 3.89 11.43 -18.77
C VAL A 573 3.38 12.00 -17.43
N SER A 574 2.56 13.06 -17.45
CA SER A 574 1.99 13.63 -16.21
C SER A 574 1.12 12.59 -15.47
N PHE A 575 0.32 11.78 -16.18
CA PHE A 575 -0.44 10.68 -15.59
C PHE A 575 0.47 9.67 -14.88
N ALA A 576 1.58 9.29 -15.51
CA ALA A 576 2.52 8.33 -14.95
C ALA A 576 3.10 8.85 -13.64
N ASP A 577 3.63 10.08 -13.65
CA ASP A 577 4.24 10.76 -12.50
C ASP A 577 3.25 10.84 -11.32
N LEU A 578 2.03 11.35 -11.56
CA LEU A 578 0.95 11.46 -10.57
C LEU A 578 0.58 10.11 -9.94
N HIS A 579 0.31 9.11 -10.78
CA HIS A 579 -0.19 7.81 -10.33
C HIS A 579 0.78 7.12 -9.36
N SER A 580 2.07 7.10 -9.72
CA SER A 580 3.09 6.39 -8.95
C SER A 580 3.32 6.94 -7.54
N GLY A 581 2.98 8.22 -7.30
CA GLY A 581 3.00 8.81 -5.95
C GLY A 581 1.97 8.20 -5.00
N VAL A 582 0.84 7.70 -5.51
CA VAL A 582 -0.25 7.12 -4.70
C VAL A 582 0.06 5.69 -4.24
N VAL A 583 0.73 4.90 -5.10
CA VAL A 583 1.08 3.50 -4.84
C VAL A 583 2.39 3.32 -4.04
N ALA A 584 3.09 4.43 -3.76
CA ALA A 584 4.33 4.48 -2.98
C ALA A 584 4.18 3.86 -1.58
N THR A 585 5.16 3.09 -1.10
CA THR A 585 5.08 2.44 0.23
C THR A 585 6.07 3.06 1.22
N GLY A 586 5.56 3.56 2.35
CA GLY A 586 6.36 4.17 3.43
C GLY A 586 6.88 3.13 4.42
N GLY A 587 8.15 3.26 4.82
CA GLY A 587 8.82 2.30 5.70
C GLY A 587 8.04 1.97 6.98
N GLY A 588 7.74 0.69 7.19
CA GLY A 588 7.01 0.17 8.37
C GLY A 588 5.48 0.18 8.25
N ARG A 589 4.90 0.79 7.21
CA ARG A 589 3.46 0.71 6.89
C ARG A 589 3.25 -0.03 5.58
N LEU A 590 2.29 -0.95 5.56
CA LEU A 590 1.82 -1.56 4.32
C LEU A 590 0.91 -0.55 3.60
N ASN A 591 1.13 -0.32 2.29
CA ASN A 591 0.23 0.50 1.50
C ASN A 591 -0.95 -0.36 0.97
N PRO A 592 -2.22 -0.05 1.31
CA PRO A 592 -3.40 -0.68 0.72
C PRO A 592 -3.39 -0.66 -0.82
N TYR A 593 -3.06 0.51 -1.40
CA TYR A 593 -2.91 0.70 -2.83
C TYR A 593 -1.86 -0.24 -3.43
N LYS A 594 -0.84 -0.72 -2.67
CA LYS A 594 0.16 -1.70 -3.15
C LYS A 594 -0.24 -3.17 -2.92
N LEU A 595 -0.97 -3.50 -1.87
CA LEU A 595 -1.33 -4.91 -1.60
C LEU A 595 -2.46 -5.41 -2.50
N GLY A 596 -3.51 -4.60 -2.73
CA GLY A 596 -4.50 -4.90 -3.77
C GLY A 596 -3.87 -4.99 -5.16
N LEU A 597 -2.86 -4.13 -5.39
CA LEU A 597 -2.07 -3.95 -6.62
C LEU A 597 -1.67 -5.26 -7.25
N GLU A 598 -1.08 -6.12 -6.43
CA GLU A 598 -0.52 -7.37 -6.89
C GLU A 598 -1.51 -8.52 -6.69
N LEU A 599 -2.37 -8.49 -5.66
CA LEU A 599 -3.41 -9.51 -5.45
C LEU A 599 -4.39 -9.59 -6.64
N LEU A 600 -4.87 -8.47 -7.17
CA LEU A 600 -5.84 -8.49 -8.27
C LEU A 600 -5.22 -8.84 -9.62
N ARG A 601 -3.93 -8.52 -9.84
CA ARG A 601 -3.16 -9.04 -10.98
C ARG A 601 -2.90 -10.54 -10.86
N ASP A 602 -2.53 -11.02 -9.68
CA ASP A 602 -2.32 -12.45 -9.40
C ASP A 602 -3.62 -13.26 -9.56
N ILE A 603 -4.76 -12.77 -9.08
CA ILE A 603 -6.07 -13.40 -9.29
C ILE A 603 -6.40 -13.47 -10.80
N GLU A 604 -6.18 -12.40 -11.55
CA GLU A 604 -6.40 -12.42 -13.02
C GLU A 604 -5.46 -13.43 -13.71
N ASP A 605 -4.18 -13.47 -13.36
CA ASP A 605 -3.21 -14.41 -13.93
C ASP A 605 -3.52 -15.88 -13.57
N ARG A 606 -3.80 -16.17 -12.29
CA ARG A 606 -4.17 -17.50 -11.81
C ARG A 606 -5.43 -18.02 -12.48
N TRP A 607 -6.48 -17.20 -12.63
CA TRP A 607 -7.71 -17.64 -13.30
C TRP A 607 -7.61 -17.68 -14.82
N ASN A 608 -6.74 -16.88 -15.44
CA ASN A 608 -6.41 -17.04 -16.85
C ASN A 608 -5.65 -18.35 -17.14
N LYS A 609 -4.66 -18.70 -16.31
CA LYS A 609 -3.82 -19.89 -16.46
C LYS A 609 -4.41 -21.17 -15.85
N GLY A 610 -5.54 -21.08 -15.14
CA GLY A 610 -6.16 -22.23 -14.48
C GLY A 610 -5.38 -22.75 -13.27
N LYS A 611 -4.61 -21.88 -12.60
CA LYS A 611 -3.84 -22.17 -11.36
C LYS A 611 -4.72 -22.08 -10.11
N PHE A 612 -5.78 -22.88 -10.07
CA PHE A 612 -6.73 -22.91 -8.96
C PHE A 612 -7.38 -24.30 -8.82
N GLY A 613 -7.78 -24.65 -7.60
CA GLY A 613 -8.51 -25.88 -7.30
C GLY A 613 -7.63 -27.12 -7.20
N LYS A 614 -8.28 -28.22 -6.83
CA LYS A 614 -7.66 -29.47 -6.35
C LYS A 614 -6.48 -29.99 -7.19
N GLU A 615 -6.62 -30.02 -8.51
CA GLU A 615 -5.56 -30.51 -9.42
C GLU A 615 -4.26 -29.67 -9.34
N TYR A 616 -4.40 -28.35 -9.13
CA TYR A 616 -3.25 -27.46 -8.97
C TYR A 616 -2.71 -27.54 -7.54
N GLU A 617 -3.58 -27.55 -6.53
CA GLU A 617 -3.18 -27.57 -5.12
C GLU A 617 -2.41 -28.85 -4.75
N GLU A 618 -2.95 -30.03 -5.07
CA GLU A 618 -2.36 -31.36 -4.79
C GLU A 618 -1.16 -31.73 -5.70
N CYS A 619 -0.73 -30.84 -6.60
CA CYS A 619 0.42 -31.09 -7.46
C CYS A 619 1.74 -30.88 -6.69
N ASP A 620 2.40 -31.96 -6.26
CA ASP A 620 3.71 -31.91 -5.61
C ASP A 620 4.87 -31.57 -6.58
N ASP A 621 4.64 -31.64 -7.90
CA ASP A 621 5.66 -31.32 -8.91
C ASP A 621 5.80 -29.80 -9.12
N ILE A 622 6.87 -29.25 -8.54
CA ILE A 622 7.23 -27.83 -8.64
C ILE A 622 7.49 -27.40 -10.09
N ALA A 623 8.00 -28.27 -10.95
CA ALA A 623 8.22 -27.95 -12.36
C ALA A 623 6.88 -27.86 -13.11
N LEU A 624 5.95 -28.78 -12.84
CA LEU A 624 4.59 -28.75 -13.41
C LEU A 624 3.78 -27.55 -12.91
N LYS A 625 3.86 -27.18 -11.62
CA LYS A 625 3.27 -25.95 -11.07
C LYS A 625 3.82 -24.68 -11.72
N ARG A 626 5.12 -24.65 -12.06
CA ARG A 626 5.77 -23.50 -12.72
C ARG A 626 5.29 -23.32 -14.17
N SER A 627 5.18 -24.41 -14.95
CA SER A 627 4.73 -24.37 -16.35
C SER A 627 3.20 -24.43 -16.55
N TRP A 628 2.43 -24.40 -15.46
CA TRP A 628 0.97 -24.55 -15.48
C TRP A 628 0.27 -23.37 -16.19
N ASP A 629 -0.19 -23.62 -17.42
CA ASP A 629 -1.09 -22.76 -18.19
C ASP A 629 -2.14 -23.61 -18.92
N LYS A 630 -3.41 -23.47 -18.52
CA LYS A 630 -4.59 -24.08 -19.13
C LYS A 630 -5.36 -23.14 -20.08
N GLN A 631 -4.91 -21.89 -20.25
CA GLN A 631 -5.47 -20.89 -21.18
C GLN A 631 -6.99 -20.70 -21.08
N LEU A 632 -7.51 -20.70 -19.85
CA LEU A 632 -8.96 -20.63 -19.57
C LEU A 632 -9.55 -19.22 -19.77
N GLY A 633 -8.73 -18.17 -19.64
CA GLY A 633 -9.17 -16.77 -19.85
C GLY A 633 -10.17 -16.23 -18.81
N LEU A 634 -10.36 -16.93 -17.68
CA LEU A 634 -11.41 -16.60 -16.68
C LEU A 634 -11.03 -15.47 -15.72
N GLY A 635 -9.83 -14.89 -15.83
CA GLY A 635 -9.30 -13.89 -14.91
C GLY A 635 -10.20 -12.67 -14.74
N ARG A 636 -10.69 -12.10 -15.85
CA ARG A 636 -11.64 -10.97 -15.83
C ARG A 636 -12.96 -11.30 -15.14
N GLN A 637 -13.47 -12.52 -15.33
CA GLN A 637 -14.68 -12.96 -14.63
C GLN A 637 -14.43 -13.04 -13.12
N LYS A 638 -13.28 -13.58 -12.70
CA LYS A 638 -12.96 -13.72 -11.27
C LYS A 638 -12.73 -12.37 -10.59
N ILE A 639 -11.99 -11.42 -11.18
CA ILE A 639 -11.80 -10.10 -10.53
C ILE A 639 -13.13 -9.34 -10.36
N PHE A 640 -14.09 -9.48 -11.29
CA PHE A 640 -15.43 -8.91 -11.15
C PHE A 640 -16.32 -9.61 -10.10
N GLU A 641 -16.09 -10.91 -9.87
CA GLU A 641 -16.69 -11.69 -8.77
C GLU A 641 -16.08 -11.30 -7.41
N VAL A 642 -14.76 -11.15 -7.34
CA VAL A 642 -14.01 -10.77 -6.14
C VAL A 642 -14.43 -9.38 -5.66
N ARG A 643 -14.46 -8.41 -6.57
CA ARG A 643 -15.05 -7.07 -6.38
C ARG A 643 -16.47 -7.15 -5.77
N ARG A 644 -17.30 -8.10 -6.20
CA ARG A 644 -18.72 -8.19 -5.81
C ARG A 644 -18.91 -8.75 -4.40
N LEU A 645 -18.16 -9.77 -4.01
CA LEU A 645 -18.47 -10.58 -2.82
C LEU A 645 -17.57 -10.29 -1.61
N TYR A 646 -16.33 -9.90 -1.83
CA TYR A 646 -15.31 -9.90 -0.78
C TYR A 646 -15.17 -8.53 -0.08
N ASN A 647 -14.59 -8.55 1.12
CA ASN A 647 -14.06 -7.38 1.83
C ASN A 647 -12.56 -7.63 2.11
N ASP A 648 -11.82 -6.68 2.66
CA ASP A 648 -10.37 -6.82 2.84
C ASP A 648 -9.96 -8.06 3.65
N VAL A 649 -10.76 -8.41 4.67
CA VAL A 649 -10.54 -9.59 5.51
C VAL A 649 -10.70 -10.87 4.69
N THR A 650 -11.82 -11.05 3.99
CA THR A 650 -12.05 -12.27 3.19
C THR A 650 -11.22 -12.31 1.90
N PHE A 651 -10.89 -11.16 1.33
CA PHE A 651 -10.02 -11.01 0.16
C PHE A 651 -8.60 -11.47 0.48
N ILE A 652 -8.05 -11.04 1.63
CA ILE A 652 -6.75 -11.50 2.10
C ILE A 652 -6.83 -12.93 2.66
N ASP A 653 -7.95 -13.37 3.23
CA ASP A 653 -8.06 -14.76 3.70
C ASP A 653 -8.07 -15.76 2.53
N GLU A 654 -8.85 -15.49 1.47
CA GLU A 654 -8.96 -16.37 0.30
C GLU A 654 -7.74 -16.29 -0.64
N PHE A 655 -7.27 -15.08 -0.95
CA PHE A 655 -6.34 -14.88 -2.08
C PHE A 655 -4.88 -14.64 -1.67
N LEU A 656 -4.56 -14.32 -0.41
CA LEU A 656 -3.18 -14.22 0.05
C LEU A 656 -2.59 -15.63 0.25
N THR A 657 -1.90 -16.15 -0.77
CA THR A 657 -1.27 -17.49 -0.72
C THR A 657 0.15 -17.46 -0.12
N PRO A 658 0.70 -18.62 0.30
CA PRO A 658 2.11 -18.72 0.71
C PRO A 658 3.09 -18.25 -0.37
N GLU A 659 2.82 -18.61 -1.63
CA GLU A 659 3.59 -18.20 -2.81
C GLU A 659 3.58 -16.68 -2.95
N PHE A 660 2.40 -16.07 -2.95
CA PHE A 660 2.23 -14.61 -3.04
C PHE A 660 2.98 -13.87 -1.92
N VAL A 661 2.91 -14.36 -0.68
CA VAL A 661 3.63 -13.79 0.48
C VAL A 661 5.15 -13.89 0.34
N MET A 662 5.66 -14.99 -0.23
CA MET A 662 7.08 -15.20 -0.50
C MET A 662 7.58 -14.35 -1.69
N GLU A 663 6.76 -14.23 -2.74
CA GLU A 663 7.04 -13.42 -3.94
C GLU A 663 7.08 -11.93 -3.61
N GLN A 664 6.01 -11.39 -3.02
CA GLN A 664 5.89 -9.99 -2.61
C GLN A 664 6.70 -9.64 -1.35
N LYS A 665 7.39 -10.62 -0.75
CA LYS A 665 8.24 -10.50 0.44
C LYS A 665 7.61 -9.70 1.56
N LEU A 666 6.41 -10.12 1.94
CA LEU A 666 5.79 -9.64 3.16
C LEU A 666 6.51 -10.28 4.36
N PHE A 667 6.82 -9.48 5.38
CA PHE A 667 7.41 -9.95 6.64
C PHE A 667 6.90 -9.11 7.80
N THR A 668 6.83 -9.72 8.98
CA THR A 668 6.26 -9.04 10.15
C THR A 668 7.35 -8.41 11.01
N PHE A 669 7.10 -7.21 11.51
CA PHE A 669 7.96 -6.54 12.47
C PHE A 669 7.45 -6.73 13.90
N ARG A 670 8.36 -6.79 14.87
CA ARG A 670 8.09 -6.66 16.31
C ARG A 670 8.93 -5.50 16.81
N TYR A 671 8.28 -4.55 17.47
CA TYR A 671 8.97 -3.49 18.19
C TYR A 671 9.63 -4.10 19.42
N ASN A 672 10.95 -4.03 19.51
CA ASN A 672 11.72 -4.51 20.64
C ASN A 672 11.89 -3.36 21.65
N ARG A 673 11.32 -3.51 22.85
CA ARG A 673 11.36 -2.50 23.91
C ARG A 673 12.76 -2.28 24.50
N ASP A 674 13.68 -3.23 24.33
CA ASP A 674 15.02 -3.16 24.88
C ASP A 674 16.02 -2.47 23.93
N THR A 675 15.69 -2.38 22.63
CA THR A 675 16.54 -1.78 21.58
C THR A 675 15.95 -0.53 20.93
N ASP A 676 14.68 -0.19 21.22
CA ASP A 676 13.90 0.90 20.59
C ASP A 676 13.85 0.79 19.05
N LEU A 677 13.82 -0.44 18.55
CA LEU A 677 13.89 -0.75 17.12
C LEU A 677 12.83 -1.77 16.68
N TYR A 678 12.41 -1.63 15.43
CA TYR A 678 11.52 -2.59 14.76
C TYR A 678 12.35 -3.71 14.13
N GLU A 679 12.42 -4.84 14.83
CA GLU A 679 13.12 -6.04 14.38
C GLU A 679 12.19 -6.93 13.54
N ILE A 680 12.74 -7.75 12.64
CA ILE A 680 11.95 -8.69 11.84
C ILE A 680 11.55 -9.86 12.74
N ALA A 681 10.26 -9.96 13.06
CA ALA A 681 9.72 -10.91 14.01
C ALA A 681 9.61 -12.32 13.43
N SER A 682 9.08 -12.42 12.21
CA SER A 682 8.83 -13.69 11.54
C SER A 682 8.61 -13.50 10.04
N ARG A 683 8.99 -14.54 9.29
CA ARG A 683 8.74 -14.73 7.84
C ARG A 683 7.75 -15.86 7.56
N GLU A 684 7.17 -16.49 8.59
CA GLU A 684 6.22 -17.58 8.39
C GLU A 684 4.90 -17.04 7.83
N PHE A 685 4.43 -17.65 6.73
CA PHE A 685 3.18 -17.28 6.06
C PHE A 685 2.00 -17.15 7.04
N LYS A 686 1.88 -18.11 7.96
CA LYS A 686 0.80 -18.14 8.95
C LYS A 686 0.82 -16.90 9.86
N GLU A 687 1.96 -16.58 10.47
CA GLU A 687 2.09 -15.36 11.29
C GLU A 687 1.87 -14.07 10.48
N ILE A 688 2.30 -14.02 9.21
CA ILE A 688 2.10 -12.86 8.34
C ILE A 688 0.61 -12.67 8.06
N LYS A 689 -0.08 -13.73 7.64
CA LYS A 689 -1.50 -13.74 7.35
C LYS A 689 -2.33 -13.41 8.59
N GLU A 690 -2.04 -14.05 9.73
CA GLU A 690 -2.72 -13.78 11.02
C GLU A 690 -2.55 -12.32 11.46
N LYS A 691 -1.33 -11.75 11.39
CA LYS A 691 -1.09 -10.34 11.77
C LYS A 691 -1.67 -9.32 10.78
N LEU A 692 -1.89 -9.69 9.51
CA LEU A 692 -2.60 -8.85 8.54
C LEU A 692 -4.10 -8.91 8.79
N LEU A 693 -4.67 -10.11 8.88
CA LEU A 693 -6.10 -10.32 9.17
C LEU A 693 -6.50 -9.70 10.52
N PHE A 694 -5.65 -9.79 11.55
CA PHE A 694 -5.90 -9.16 12.85
C PHE A 694 -6.01 -7.62 12.77
N ARG A 695 -5.19 -6.96 11.95
CA ARG A 695 -5.26 -5.49 11.75
C ARG A 695 -6.51 -5.04 10.99
N LEU A 696 -7.12 -5.93 10.22
CA LEU A 696 -8.29 -5.65 9.37
C LEU A 696 -9.59 -6.07 10.06
N THR A 697 -9.53 -7.14 10.86
CA THR A 697 -10.61 -7.57 11.75
C THR A 697 -10.91 -6.45 12.74
N ASN A 698 -12.14 -5.93 12.68
CA ASN A 698 -12.58 -4.78 13.49
C ASN A 698 -11.63 -3.56 13.39
N PHE A 699 -10.92 -3.39 12.27
CA PHE A 699 -9.90 -2.35 12.06
C PHE A 699 -8.75 -2.34 13.09
N GLY A 700 -8.47 -3.49 13.73
CA GLY A 700 -7.53 -3.58 14.85
C GLY A 700 -7.98 -2.84 16.11
N GLN A 701 -9.27 -2.47 16.19
CA GLN A 701 -9.89 -1.90 17.38
C GLN A 701 -10.40 -3.03 18.29
N PRO A 702 -10.34 -2.88 19.63
CA PRO A 702 -10.81 -3.91 20.56
C PRO A 702 -12.30 -4.25 20.39
N VAL A 703 -12.64 -5.54 20.48
CA VAL A 703 -14.05 -5.97 20.41
C VAL A 703 -14.64 -6.01 21.82
N ILE A 704 -15.54 -5.07 22.10
CA ILE A 704 -16.24 -4.94 23.38
C ILE A 704 -17.68 -5.46 23.24
N PHE A 705 -18.18 -6.13 24.28
CA PHE A 705 -19.58 -6.57 24.40
C PHE A 705 -20.21 -6.03 25.68
N VAL A 706 -21.49 -5.66 25.63
CA VAL A 706 -22.34 -5.51 26.81
C VAL A 706 -22.80 -6.90 27.24
N GLU A 707 -22.38 -7.37 28.41
CA GLU A 707 -22.83 -8.64 28.99
C GLU A 707 -24.04 -8.46 29.92
N ASP A 708 -24.05 -7.38 30.70
CA ASP A 708 -25.09 -7.09 31.69
C ASP A 708 -25.16 -5.58 32.01
N GLY A 709 -26.32 -4.97 31.83
CA GLY A 709 -26.65 -3.59 32.23
C GLY A 709 -27.40 -3.51 33.56
N ASN A 710 -27.57 -4.64 34.27
CA ASN A 710 -28.04 -4.68 35.64
C ASN A 710 -27.06 -5.41 36.57
N TYR A 711 -25.77 -5.16 36.38
CA TYR A 711 -24.73 -5.83 37.15
C TYR A 711 -24.92 -5.62 38.65
N GLY A 712 -24.75 -6.70 39.41
CA GLY A 712 -25.00 -6.73 40.87
C GLY A 712 -26.46 -6.47 41.30
N ASN A 713 -27.42 -6.44 40.38
CA ASN A 713 -28.77 -5.86 40.57
C ASN A 713 -28.76 -4.37 40.97
N ARG A 714 -27.75 -3.61 40.51
CA ARG A 714 -27.57 -2.18 40.83
C ARG A 714 -27.79 -1.26 39.61
N GLY A 715 -28.17 -1.80 38.46
CA GLY A 715 -28.21 -1.07 37.19
C GLY A 715 -26.82 -0.63 36.71
N GLU A 716 -25.76 -1.30 37.16
CA GLU A 716 -24.39 -1.02 36.74
C GLU A 716 -24.11 -1.67 35.38
N LEU A 717 -23.28 -1.03 34.56
CA LEU A 717 -22.95 -1.53 33.21
C LEU A 717 -21.71 -2.41 33.27
N TYR A 718 -21.82 -3.65 32.80
CA TYR A 718 -20.73 -4.61 32.71
C TYR A 718 -20.40 -4.91 31.24
N LEU A 719 -19.22 -4.47 30.85
CA LEU A 719 -18.64 -4.68 29.54
C LEU A 719 -17.56 -5.76 29.62
N ARG A 720 -17.44 -6.55 28.56
CA ARG A 720 -16.38 -7.56 28.42
C ARG A 720 -15.60 -7.31 27.12
N HIS A 721 -14.31 -7.11 27.25
CA HIS A 721 -13.37 -7.14 26.13
C HIS A 721 -13.12 -8.59 25.71
N ARG A 722 -13.39 -8.92 24.45
CA ARG A 722 -12.95 -10.17 23.84
C ARG A 722 -11.47 -10.02 23.47
N HIS A 723 -10.59 -10.35 24.42
CA HIS A 723 -9.15 -10.31 24.21
C HIS A 723 -8.73 -11.31 23.14
N GLU A 724 -8.07 -10.82 22.09
CA GLU A 724 -7.59 -11.58 20.94
C GLU A 724 -6.05 -11.54 20.86
N GLY A 725 -5.38 -11.57 22.03
CA GLY A 725 -3.91 -11.51 22.12
C GLY A 725 -3.32 -10.09 22.16
N VAL A 726 -4.15 -9.05 22.33
CA VAL A 726 -3.71 -7.65 22.45
C VAL A 726 -4.41 -6.97 23.63
N ASP A 727 -3.62 -6.48 24.58
CA ASP A 727 -4.10 -5.75 25.76
C ASP A 727 -4.63 -4.35 25.37
N LEU A 728 -5.64 -3.87 26.10
CA LEU A 728 -6.19 -2.52 25.91
C LEU A 728 -5.16 -1.43 26.24
N LYS A 729 -5.17 -0.33 25.49
CA LYS A 729 -4.49 0.91 25.91
C LYS A 729 -5.22 1.49 27.12
N MET A 730 -4.59 1.43 28.30
CA MET A 730 -5.23 1.81 29.57
C MET A 730 -5.78 3.24 29.59
N ASP A 731 -5.07 4.20 29.01
CA ASP A 731 -5.52 5.60 29.00
C ASP A 731 -6.80 5.77 28.16
N TYR A 732 -6.86 5.10 27.00
CA TYR A 732 -8.05 5.09 26.15
C TYR A 732 -9.21 4.36 26.85
N ALA A 733 -8.94 3.19 27.44
CA ALA A 733 -9.97 2.43 28.18
C ALA A 733 -10.57 3.24 29.33
N ARG A 734 -9.76 4.02 30.07
CA ARG A 734 -10.22 4.91 31.15
C ARG A 734 -11.14 6.00 30.61
N GLU A 735 -10.72 6.76 29.60
CA GLU A 735 -11.53 7.86 29.08
C GLU A 735 -12.80 7.35 28.36
N THR A 736 -12.74 6.20 27.67
CA THR A 736 -13.92 5.48 27.18
C THR A 736 -14.88 5.13 28.32
N MET A 737 -14.40 4.61 29.46
CA MET A 737 -15.24 4.33 30.64
C MET A 737 -15.84 5.60 31.27
N ARG A 738 -15.15 6.75 31.26
CA ARG A 738 -15.75 8.02 31.70
C ARG A 738 -16.91 8.43 30.81
N ASN A 739 -16.73 8.36 29.50
CA ASN A 739 -17.74 8.79 28.53
C ASN A 739 -18.94 7.84 28.48
N LEU A 740 -18.71 6.54 28.68
CA LEU A 740 -19.77 5.56 28.97
C LEU A 740 -20.54 5.90 30.27
N TYR A 741 -19.83 6.30 31.34
CA TYR A 741 -20.48 6.72 32.59
C TYR A 741 -21.32 8.00 32.41
N LYS A 742 -20.87 8.99 31.61
CA LYS A 742 -21.67 10.18 31.29
C LYS A 742 -23.03 9.82 30.66
N ILE A 743 -23.05 8.83 29.77
CA ILE A 743 -24.27 8.37 29.10
C ILE A 743 -25.11 7.45 30.00
N TRP A 744 -24.47 6.52 30.71
CA TRP A 744 -25.16 5.49 31.51
C TRP A 744 -25.64 6.01 32.89
N THR A 745 -24.99 7.05 33.43
CA THR A 745 -25.24 7.71 34.74
C THR A 745 -25.01 6.85 35.98
N ARG A 746 -24.51 5.62 35.82
CA ARG A 746 -24.21 4.65 36.89
C ARG A 746 -22.83 4.01 36.66
N PRO A 747 -22.22 3.38 37.70
CA PRO A 747 -20.89 2.78 37.56
C PRO A 747 -20.76 1.84 36.36
N VAL A 748 -19.57 1.90 35.74
CA VAL A 748 -19.21 1.11 34.56
C VAL A 748 -18.05 0.20 34.92
N HIS A 749 -18.19 -1.07 34.57
CA HIS A 749 -17.20 -2.13 34.76
C HIS A 749 -16.76 -2.65 33.40
N LEU A 750 -15.46 -2.91 33.24
CA LEU A 750 -14.87 -3.45 32.03
C LEU A 750 -13.96 -4.63 32.40
N GLU A 751 -14.38 -5.83 32.05
CA GLU A 751 -13.55 -7.03 32.12
C GLU A 751 -12.58 -7.06 30.94
N THR A 752 -11.29 -7.20 31.21
CA THR A 752 -10.25 -7.41 30.20
C THR A 752 -9.13 -8.31 30.75
N VAL A 753 -8.37 -8.93 29.85
CA VAL A 753 -7.05 -9.48 30.20
C VAL A 753 -6.02 -8.35 30.15
N ILE A 754 -5.07 -8.38 31.09
CA ILE A 754 -3.85 -7.54 31.13
C ILE A 754 -2.71 -8.42 31.65
N GLU A 755 -1.59 -8.52 30.91
CA GLU A 755 -0.47 -9.43 31.23
C GLU A 755 -0.93 -10.87 31.56
N ASP A 756 -1.77 -11.45 30.70
CA ASP A 756 -2.35 -12.81 30.84
C ASP A 756 -3.19 -13.04 32.12
N LYS A 757 -3.61 -11.98 32.82
CA LYS A 757 -4.44 -12.03 34.04
C LYS A 757 -5.76 -11.29 33.81
N ARG A 758 -6.90 -11.83 34.27
CA ARG A 758 -8.20 -11.15 34.15
C ARG A 758 -8.31 -10.04 35.19
N ARG A 759 -8.56 -8.82 34.71
CA ARG A 759 -8.80 -7.62 35.51
C ARG A 759 -10.19 -7.10 35.24
N LEU A 760 -10.86 -6.67 36.30
CA LEU A 760 -12.06 -5.86 36.26
C LEU A 760 -11.66 -4.42 36.54
N LEU A 761 -11.63 -3.60 35.49
CA LEU A 761 -11.58 -2.15 35.62
C LEU A 761 -12.96 -1.67 36.04
N SER A 762 -13.06 -0.73 36.98
CA SER A 762 -14.33 -0.18 37.46
C SER A 762 -14.21 1.34 37.65
N PHE A 763 -15.20 2.08 37.17
CA PHE A 763 -15.31 3.53 37.33
C PHE A 763 -16.67 3.89 37.95
N ASP A 764 -16.65 4.61 39.07
CA ASP A 764 -17.83 4.96 39.86
C ASP A 764 -18.36 6.38 39.61
N GLY A 765 -17.75 7.11 38.67
CA GLY A 765 -18.00 8.52 38.41
C GLY A 765 -16.94 9.48 38.98
N ARG A 766 -16.03 8.99 39.85
CA ARG A 766 -14.93 9.77 40.42
C ARG A 766 -13.60 9.04 40.29
N ASP A 767 -13.53 7.83 40.83
CA ASP A 767 -12.29 7.07 41.00
C ASP A 767 -12.27 5.83 40.11
N PHE A 768 -11.06 5.50 39.63
CA PHE A 768 -10.80 4.25 38.93
C PHE A 768 -10.26 3.21 39.91
N SER A 769 -10.94 2.08 40.00
CA SER A 769 -10.47 0.91 40.74
C SER A 769 -10.19 -0.25 39.78
N GLU A 770 -9.16 -1.03 40.10
CA GLU A 770 -8.81 -2.25 39.39
C GLU A 770 -8.89 -3.41 40.39
N ARG A 771 -9.64 -4.45 40.02
CA ARG A 771 -9.71 -5.70 40.79
C ARG A 771 -9.25 -6.87 39.93
N ARG A 772 -8.38 -7.72 40.47
CA ARG A 772 -8.03 -8.99 39.83
C ARG A 772 -9.17 -10.02 40.02
N LEU A 773 -9.45 -10.81 38.97
CA LEU A 773 -10.48 -11.85 38.96
C LEU A 773 -9.93 -13.28 39.07
N ASP A 774 -8.59 -13.42 39.06
CA ASP A 774 -7.82 -14.65 39.34
C ASP A 774 -6.90 -14.53 40.57
#